data_AF-W9WF88-F1
#
_entry.id   AF-W9WF88-F1
#
_cell.length_a   1.000
_cell.length_b   1.000
_cell.length_c   1.000
_cell.angle_alpha   90.00
_cell.angle_beta   90.00
_cell.angle_gamma   90.00
#
_symmetry.space_group_name_H-M   'P 1'
#
loop_
_entity.id
_entity.type
_entity.pdbx_description
1 polymer ?
#
loop_
_entity_poly.entity_id
_entity_poly.type
_entity_poly.pdbx_seq_one_letter_code
_entity_poly.pdbx_strand_id
1 'polypeptide(L)'
;MGSMTEPRVPTTPDQRCIDDYRPIKVICIGAGMCGIAVGCLFPQHIPNLELTIYEKNADVGGTWLENHYPGLRPGKRLSGNSPRKLRTNIPPDLTPHVYQYTFASNPNWSRFYPPGAEFEEYLKTVAKKYDVYKNTKFRHRFISARWLEEQGQWEVTLRRLEDGVTITDLAEVIIKATGFVNDWRWPNVPGREKFTGTMLHTANWDDNFDPAGKKVAVLGYGSTGVQITPAIQPAVKQLDHYVRGRVWVPPGGGTNTEELIERGVQNNFDHSLEERKRFTENPELYLEFRKKQEAYCNNVQRIFFKDSEAQKQFTMFLDANLKETTKPKPWLYGVLRPEYAPGCRRLIMGQAWLECMQEENANIIPKDVKEFTENGIVDEDGVERHYDAIICATGFDTRLDSSGTPFIGRNGKPLSEVWDPDPVAYFGVNPEQMPNLFLMFGPNTAPFAGSIVHTFESTAHYIIKCVQKLQREYLKSMVCKPQALRNWIKHVDRHMSKTVMSDSCVTWFKRNKPDGRTITMWPGSAMNGHIGWKNPRFEDFEYTSWLPEDDTLAWLGNGCTVAELTGVGDTTNYMDYKDVSKILPVPTKDYVPPVLPAFGQKAPSEVNGAETNQQGLEQQHAALEHVDGNTIPSTALDAKAPAGTKLAASHEIAPLGPKVDPGTKRFPPPRPESGTETSSEE
;
A
#
# COMPACT_ATOMS: atom_id res chain seq x y z
N MET A 1 -0.46 19.14 -26.60
CA MET A 1 -1.77 18.86 -27.21
C MET A 1 -1.59 17.62 -28.07
N GLY A 2 -2.06 16.46 -27.62
CA GLY A 2 -2.03 15.24 -28.44
C GLY A 2 -3.23 15.26 -29.37
N SER A 3 -3.01 15.09 -30.67
CA SER A 3 -4.08 15.03 -31.67
C SER A 3 -5.03 13.88 -31.38
N MET A 4 -6.31 14.08 -31.67
CA MET A 4 -7.34 13.05 -31.75
C MET A 4 -6.85 11.88 -32.62
N THR A 5 -6.36 10.81 -32.01
CA THR A 5 -6.26 9.53 -32.71
C THR A 5 -7.61 8.86 -32.54
N GLU A 6 -8.41 8.86 -33.61
CA GLU A 6 -9.56 7.97 -33.67
C GLU A 6 -9.12 6.56 -33.26
N PRO A 7 -9.94 5.83 -32.49
CA PRO A 7 -9.60 4.47 -32.12
C PRO A 7 -9.33 3.69 -33.42
N ARG A 8 -8.21 2.95 -33.47
CA ARG A 8 -7.89 2.04 -34.58
C ARG A 8 -8.94 0.93 -34.57
N VAL A 9 -10.10 1.18 -35.18
CA VAL A 9 -11.21 0.24 -35.32
C VAL A 9 -11.14 -0.32 -36.74
N PRO A 10 -10.99 -1.64 -36.92
CA PRO A 10 -10.99 -2.23 -38.25
C PRO A 10 -12.38 -2.09 -38.87
N THR A 11 -12.45 -1.86 -40.19
CA THR A 11 -13.74 -1.76 -40.89
C THR A 11 -14.45 -3.11 -41.01
N THR A 12 -13.69 -4.21 -41.01
CA THR A 12 -14.21 -5.57 -40.90
C THR A 12 -13.33 -6.41 -39.96
N PRO A 13 -13.87 -7.46 -39.31
CA PRO A 13 -13.07 -8.35 -38.45
C PRO A 13 -11.84 -8.95 -39.17
N ASP A 14 -11.95 -9.23 -40.46
CA ASP A 14 -10.91 -9.87 -41.28
C ASP A 14 -9.65 -9.00 -41.54
N GLN A 15 -9.68 -7.72 -41.15
CA GLN A 15 -8.54 -6.81 -41.36
C GLN A 15 -7.47 -6.92 -40.28
N ARG A 16 -7.59 -7.84 -39.32
CA ARG A 16 -6.63 -7.98 -38.23
C ARG A 16 -6.48 -9.42 -37.73
N CYS A 17 -5.37 -9.64 -37.06
CA CYS A 17 -5.06 -10.86 -36.32
C CYS A 17 -5.65 -10.83 -34.91
N ILE A 18 -5.76 -12.00 -34.29
CA ILE A 18 -6.28 -12.14 -32.92
C ILE A 18 -5.39 -11.47 -31.85
N ASP A 19 -4.09 -11.39 -32.12
CA ASP A 19 -3.04 -10.82 -31.27
C ASP A 19 -2.54 -9.45 -31.75
N ASP A 20 -3.22 -8.82 -32.72
CA ASP A 20 -3.05 -7.38 -33.02
C ASP A 20 -3.80 -6.56 -31.96
N TYR A 21 -3.18 -6.36 -30.80
CA TYR A 21 -3.77 -5.63 -29.70
C TYR A 21 -3.97 -4.15 -30.07
N ARG A 22 -5.21 -3.64 -29.92
CA ARG A 22 -5.51 -2.22 -30.14
C ARG A 22 -4.61 -1.33 -29.26
N PRO A 23 -3.97 -0.28 -29.81
CA PRO A 23 -3.31 0.74 -29.00
C PRO A 23 -4.27 1.30 -27.94
N ILE A 24 -3.79 1.46 -26.72
CA ILE A 24 -4.61 1.95 -25.61
C ILE A 24 -3.86 2.95 -24.76
N LYS A 25 -4.54 4.02 -24.39
CA LYS A 25 -4.03 4.99 -23.43
C LYS A 25 -4.63 4.78 -22.05
N VAL A 26 -3.74 4.74 -21.07
CA VAL A 26 -4.08 4.63 -19.66
C VAL A 26 -3.58 5.87 -18.94
N ILE A 27 -4.48 6.58 -18.26
CA ILE A 27 -4.13 7.65 -17.33
C ILE A 27 -4.23 7.12 -15.90
N CYS A 28 -3.17 7.29 -15.11
CA CYS A 28 -3.18 7.01 -13.68
C CYS A 28 -3.05 8.31 -12.87
N ILE A 29 -3.88 8.49 -11.85
CA ILE A 29 -3.86 9.67 -10.99
C ILE A 29 -3.24 9.30 -9.64
N GLY A 30 -2.04 9.83 -9.38
CA GLY A 30 -1.23 9.63 -8.19
C GLY A 30 -0.01 8.72 -8.43
N ALA A 31 1.15 9.11 -7.90
CA ALA A 31 2.43 8.40 -7.93
C ALA A 31 2.89 7.97 -6.51
N GLY A 32 1.92 7.56 -5.67
CA GLY A 32 2.18 6.78 -4.46
C GLY A 32 2.42 5.30 -4.78
N MET A 33 2.36 4.42 -3.78
CA MET A 33 2.66 2.99 -3.98
C MET A 33 1.80 2.31 -5.06
N CYS A 34 0.52 2.67 -5.19
CA CYS A 34 -0.33 2.15 -6.25
C CYS A 34 0.12 2.63 -7.63
N GLY A 35 0.39 3.93 -7.80
CA GLY A 35 0.83 4.50 -9.07
C GLY A 35 2.21 4.03 -9.50
N ILE A 36 3.13 3.85 -8.56
CA ILE A 36 4.44 3.23 -8.83
C ILE A 36 4.25 1.78 -9.28
N ALA A 37 3.37 1.00 -8.65
CA ALA A 37 3.07 -0.36 -9.10
C ALA A 37 2.49 -0.38 -10.54
N VAL A 38 1.62 0.58 -10.89
CA VAL A 38 1.14 0.78 -12.27
C VAL A 38 2.32 1.06 -13.21
N GLY A 39 3.16 2.04 -12.88
CA GLY A 39 4.33 2.41 -13.69
C GLY A 39 5.34 1.27 -13.88
N CYS A 40 5.50 0.40 -12.89
CA CYS A 40 6.35 -0.77 -12.98
C CYS A 40 5.70 -1.88 -13.84
N LEU A 41 4.46 -2.27 -13.53
CA LEU A 41 3.86 -3.51 -14.03
C LEU A 41 3.18 -3.33 -15.39
N PHE A 42 2.53 -2.19 -15.65
CA PHE A 42 1.71 -2.01 -16.85
C PHE A 42 2.55 -2.04 -18.13
N PRO A 43 3.68 -1.31 -18.25
CA PRO A 43 4.53 -1.36 -19.45
C PRO A 43 5.14 -2.74 -19.72
N GLN A 44 5.23 -3.61 -18.71
CA GLN A 44 5.77 -4.97 -18.86
C GLN A 44 4.72 -5.99 -19.35
N HIS A 45 3.44 -5.68 -19.19
CA HIS A 45 2.36 -6.66 -19.43
C HIS A 45 1.33 -6.21 -20.46
N ILE A 46 1.21 -4.92 -20.75
CA ILE A 46 0.19 -4.40 -21.68
C ILE A 46 0.90 -3.99 -22.99
N PRO A 47 0.68 -4.71 -24.10
CA PRO A 47 1.23 -4.32 -25.40
C PRO A 47 0.59 -3.02 -25.89
N ASN A 48 1.27 -2.25 -26.74
CA ASN A 48 0.75 -1.03 -27.37
C ASN A 48 0.15 0.00 -26.36
N LEU A 49 0.78 0.11 -25.19
CA LEU A 49 0.36 0.98 -24.10
C LEU A 49 0.96 2.38 -24.22
N GLU A 50 0.12 3.41 -24.19
CA GLU A 50 0.50 4.77 -23.80
C GLU A 50 0.12 5.00 -22.34
N LEU A 51 1.11 5.11 -21.45
CA LEU A 51 0.88 5.34 -20.02
C LEU A 51 1.24 6.77 -19.64
N THR A 52 0.32 7.47 -18.96
CA THR A 52 0.63 8.74 -18.29
C THR A 52 0.18 8.70 -16.83
N ILE A 53 1.10 8.96 -15.91
CA ILE A 53 0.83 9.11 -14.47
C ILE A 53 0.86 10.60 -14.15
N TYR A 54 -0.21 11.15 -13.58
CA TYR A 54 -0.25 12.54 -13.10
C TYR A 54 -0.11 12.59 -11.57
N GLU A 55 0.82 13.38 -11.07
CA GLU A 55 1.11 13.53 -9.64
C GLU A 55 1.11 15.02 -9.24
N LYS A 56 0.42 15.36 -8.14
CA LYS A 56 0.36 16.74 -7.64
C LYS A 56 1.68 17.18 -7.02
N ASN A 57 2.43 16.25 -6.45
CA ASN A 57 3.71 16.49 -5.80
C ASN A 57 4.84 16.63 -6.81
N ALA A 58 6.01 17.07 -6.32
CA ALA A 58 7.21 17.27 -7.12
C ALA A 58 7.99 15.97 -7.41
N ASP A 59 7.62 14.87 -6.75
CA ASP A 59 8.33 13.59 -6.82
C ASP A 59 7.35 12.44 -6.48
N VAL A 60 7.79 11.19 -6.64
CA VAL A 60 7.04 9.99 -6.25
C VAL A 60 7.09 9.78 -4.73
N GLY A 61 6.15 8.99 -4.20
CA GLY A 61 6.17 8.52 -2.82
C GLY A 61 4.84 8.67 -2.08
N GLY A 62 3.94 9.52 -2.57
CA GLY A 62 2.61 9.73 -1.99
C GLY A 62 2.67 10.07 -0.50
N THR A 63 1.98 9.29 0.34
CA THR A 63 1.94 9.51 1.80
C THR A 63 3.33 9.60 2.43
N TRP A 64 4.31 8.82 1.96
CA TRP A 64 5.66 8.84 2.50
C TRP A 64 6.43 10.11 2.14
N LEU A 65 6.11 10.74 1.01
CA LEU A 65 6.67 12.03 0.60
C LEU A 65 6.01 13.19 1.35
N GLU A 66 4.68 13.19 1.48
CA GLU A 66 3.95 14.32 2.09
C GLU A 66 4.12 14.39 3.61
N ASN A 67 4.16 13.24 4.29
CA ASN A 67 4.20 13.22 5.75
C ASN A 67 5.65 13.21 6.25
N HIS A 68 6.06 14.28 6.91
CA HIS A 68 7.44 14.49 7.34
C HIS A 68 7.60 15.04 8.77
N TYR A 69 6.55 14.91 9.59
CA TYR A 69 6.57 15.32 11.00
C TYR A 69 7.54 14.47 11.87
N PRO A 70 8.02 15.01 13.01
CA PRO A 70 8.87 14.29 13.96
C PRO A 70 8.21 13.01 14.47
N GLY A 71 8.97 11.92 14.52
CA GLY A 71 8.48 10.60 14.93
C GLY A 71 8.15 9.70 13.74
N LEU A 72 7.71 10.26 12.61
CA LEU A 72 7.72 9.54 11.34
C LEU A 72 9.08 9.68 10.66
N ARG A 73 9.68 10.88 10.73
CA ARG A 73 11.04 11.14 10.25
C ARG A 73 11.95 11.55 11.41
N PRO A 74 13.28 11.37 11.28
CA PRO A 74 14.23 11.96 12.21
C PRO A 74 14.03 13.48 12.19
N GLY A 75 13.72 14.07 13.34
CA GLY A 75 13.57 15.52 13.44
C GLY A 75 14.89 16.25 13.18
N LYS A 76 14.81 17.49 12.68
CA LYS A 76 16.00 18.35 12.56
C LYS A 76 16.61 18.63 13.94
N ARG A 77 17.90 18.97 13.95
CA ARG A 77 18.60 19.41 15.16
C ARG A 77 17.91 20.68 15.69
N LEU A 78 17.50 20.65 16.96
CA LEU A 78 16.90 21.80 17.64
C LEU A 78 17.88 22.98 17.64
N SER A 79 17.38 24.22 17.66
CA SER A 79 18.25 25.39 17.63
C SER A 79 19.05 25.55 18.93
N GLY A 80 20.32 25.95 18.81
CA GLY A 80 21.21 26.25 19.96
C GLY A 80 21.79 25.06 20.74
N ASN A 81 22.45 25.36 21.87
CA ASN A 81 23.02 24.39 22.83
C ASN A 81 21.93 23.71 23.69
N SER A 82 20.74 23.45 23.15
CA SER A 82 19.65 22.85 23.93
C SER A 82 20.07 21.47 24.46
N PRO A 83 20.01 21.23 25.79
CA PRO A 83 20.31 19.92 26.36
C PRO A 83 19.23 18.88 26.03
N ARG A 84 18.08 19.32 25.50
CA ARG A 84 16.94 18.47 25.14
C ARG A 84 17.04 18.06 23.68
N LYS A 85 16.69 16.80 23.36
CA LYS A 85 16.71 16.25 21.99
C LYS A 85 15.35 15.67 21.64
N LEU A 86 14.97 15.74 20.36
CA LEU A 86 13.81 15.00 19.85
C LEU A 86 14.09 13.49 19.96
N ARG A 87 13.08 12.70 20.30
CA ARG A 87 13.18 11.24 20.25
C ARG A 87 13.05 10.80 18.79
N THR A 88 14.06 10.11 18.27
CA THR A 88 14.15 9.73 16.85
C THR A 88 13.72 8.29 16.57
N ASN A 89 13.52 7.48 17.61
CA ASN A 89 13.23 6.05 17.51
C ASN A 89 11.76 5.76 17.81
N ILE A 90 10.85 6.40 17.06
CA ILE A 90 9.43 6.09 17.11
C ILE A 90 9.11 5.20 15.91
N PRO A 91 8.78 3.91 16.11
CA PRO A 91 8.57 3.01 14.99
C PRO A 91 7.24 3.31 14.28
N PRO A 92 7.18 3.22 12.94
CA PRO A 92 5.91 3.09 12.24
C PRO A 92 5.22 1.77 12.58
N ASP A 93 3.94 1.64 12.22
CA ASP A 93 3.14 0.45 12.55
C ASP A 93 3.52 -0.82 11.76
N LEU A 94 4.48 -0.75 10.83
CA LEU A 94 4.70 -1.74 9.78
C LEU A 94 6.17 -2.08 9.61
N THR A 95 6.49 -3.37 9.55
CA THR A 95 7.83 -3.83 9.16
C THR A 95 8.01 -3.72 7.65
N PRO A 96 9.16 -3.22 7.15
CA PRO A 96 9.36 -3.04 5.72
C PRO A 96 9.51 -4.38 5.01
N HIS A 97 9.80 -5.47 5.73
CA HIS A 97 9.95 -6.82 5.17
C HIS A 97 8.67 -7.38 4.54
N VAL A 98 7.51 -6.88 4.98
CA VAL A 98 6.18 -7.14 4.36
C VAL A 98 5.62 -5.90 3.65
N TYR A 99 6.05 -4.70 4.06
CA TYR A 99 5.63 -3.43 3.44
C TYR A 99 6.62 -2.97 2.37
N GLN A 100 6.81 -3.81 1.36
CA GLN A 100 7.62 -3.52 0.16
C GLN A 100 7.12 -4.40 -0.98
N TYR A 101 7.41 -4.03 -2.23
CA TYR A 101 6.97 -4.81 -3.39
C TYR A 101 7.58 -6.22 -3.40
N THR A 102 6.80 -7.19 -3.88
CA THR A 102 7.24 -8.59 -3.99
C THR A 102 8.31 -8.75 -5.08
N PHE A 103 8.24 -7.93 -6.14
CA PHE A 103 9.18 -7.92 -7.26
C PHE A 103 10.43 -7.04 -7.03
N ALA A 104 10.48 -6.27 -5.94
CA ALA A 104 11.58 -5.34 -5.67
C ALA A 104 12.00 -5.35 -4.20
N SER A 105 12.65 -6.42 -3.77
CA SER A 105 13.18 -6.58 -2.42
C SER A 105 14.33 -5.61 -2.10
N ASN A 106 14.28 -4.96 -0.92
CA ASN A 106 15.37 -4.20 -0.31
C ASN A 106 15.89 -4.93 0.93
N PRO A 107 17.13 -5.48 0.93
CA PRO A 107 17.72 -6.15 2.08
C PRO A 107 18.35 -5.20 3.11
N ASN A 108 18.44 -3.90 2.83
CA ASN A 108 19.28 -2.95 3.58
C ASN A 108 18.53 -2.03 4.56
N TRP A 109 17.30 -2.38 4.95
CA TRP A 109 16.54 -1.66 5.97
C TRP A 109 17.32 -1.56 7.28
N SER A 110 17.45 -0.37 7.84
CA SER A 110 18.34 -0.16 8.99
C SER A 110 17.81 -0.75 10.29
N ARG A 111 16.48 -0.91 10.40
CA ARG A 111 15.76 -1.39 11.59
C ARG A 111 14.59 -2.26 11.16
N PHE A 112 14.09 -3.06 12.09
CA PHE A 112 12.88 -3.86 11.86
C PHE A 112 11.63 -2.99 11.63
N TYR A 113 11.56 -1.83 12.30
CA TYR A 113 10.67 -0.73 11.97
C TYR A 113 11.50 0.54 11.71
N PRO A 114 11.86 0.85 10.46
CA PRO A 114 12.72 1.98 10.11
C PRO A 114 11.94 3.30 10.07
N PRO A 115 12.62 4.46 10.09
CA PRO A 115 11.97 5.75 9.90
C PRO A 115 11.33 5.87 8.50
N GLY A 116 10.30 6.71 8.38
CA GLY A 116 9.56 6.97 7.15
C GLY A 116 10.41 7.40 5.95
N ALA A 117 11.56 8.05 6.20
CA ALA A 117 12.49 8.45 5.15
C ALA A 117 13.08 7.25 4.37
N GLU A 118 13.25 6.09 5.00
CA GLU A 118 13.72 4.89 4.29
C GLU A 118 12.65 4.33 3.35
N PHE A 119 11.36 4.44 3.72
CA PHE A 119 10.27 4.04 2.83
C PHE A 119 10.18 4.97 1.62
N GLU A 120 10.34 6.28 1.80
CA GLU A 120 10.42 7.24 0.70
C GLU A 120 11.58 6.89 -0.25
N GLU A 121 12.79 6.68 0.28
CA GLU A 121 13.96 6.36 -0.52
C GLU A 121 13.81 5.02 -1.27
N TYR A 122 13.21 4.02 -0.62
CA TYR A 122 12.86 2.75 -1.27
C TYR A 122 11.94 2.97 -2.47
N LEU A 123 10.86 3.74 -2.32
CA LEU A 123 9.91 4.00 -3.40
C LEU A 123 10.56 4.76 -4.56
N LYS A 124 11.42 5.75 -4.25
CA LYS A 124 12.19 6.47 -5.28
C LYS A 124 13.15 5.55 -6.01
N THR A 125 13.83 4.66 -5.30
CA THR A 125 14.75 3.68 -5.88
C THR A 125 14.02 2.72 -6.81
N VAL A 126 12.88 2.19 -6.39
CA VAL A 126 12.04 1.32 -7.24
C VAL A 126 11.55 2.09 -8.47
N ALA A 127 11.01 3.29 -8.30
CA ALA A 127 10.53 4.11 -9.41
C ALA A 127 11.63 4.42 -10.44
N LYS A 128 12.88 4.66 -10.00
CA LYS A 128 14.04 4.82 -10.89
C LYS A 128 14.39 3.51 -11.59
N LYS A 129 14.46 2.39 -10.85
CA LYS A 129 14.81 1.06 -11.36
C LYS A 129 13.90 0.61 -12.52
N TYR A 130 12.61 0.94 -12.44
CA TYR A 130 11.62 0.56 -13.46
C TYR A 130 11.17 1.73 -14.34
N ASP A 131 11.96 2.81 -14.42
CA ASP A 131 11.72 3.94 -15.32
C ASP A 131 10.35 4.64 -15.18
N VAL A 132 9.72 4.57 -14.00
CA VAL A 132 8.38 5.14 -13.72
C VAL A 132 8.33 6.65 -14.00
N TYR A 133 9.44 7.36 -13.74
CA TYR A 133 9.56 8.80 -13.99
C TYR A 133 9.31 9.17 -15.46
N LYS A 134 9.65 8.30 -16.43
CA LYS A 134 9.45 8.58 -17.86
C LYS A 134 7.97 8.76 -18.22
N ASN A 135 7.10 8.05 -17.50
CA ASN A 135 5.66 8.07 -17.71
C ASN A 135 4.95 9.04 -16.76
N THR A 136 5.68 9.76 -15.90
CA THR A 136 5.08 10.56 -14.82
C THR A 136 5.21 12.06 -15.08
N LYS A 137 4.11 12.78 -14.92
CA LYS A 137 4.02 14.25 -14.97
C LYS A 137 3.77 14.79 -13.56
N PHE A 138 4.82 15.29 -12.93
CA PHE A 138 4.80 15.89 -11.59
C PHE A 138 4.22 17.29 -11.58
N ARG A 139 3.81 17.79 -10.42
CA ARG A 139 3.19 19.13 -10.26
C ARG A 139 1.95 19.31 -11.14
N HIS A 140 1.20 18.23 -11.38
CA HIS A 140 -0.09 18.26 -12.07
C HIS A 140 -1.17 17.77 -11.12
N ARG A 141 -2.05 18.68 -10.69
CA ARG A 141 -3.17 18.36 -9.81
C ARG A 141 -4.39 17.98 -10.64
N PHE A 142 -4.94 16.80 -10.38
CA PHE A 142 -6.23 16.38 -10.95
C PHE A 142 -7.37 17.31 -10.49
N ILE A 143 -8.25 17.67 -11.40
CA ILE A 143 -9.42 18.53 -11.14
C ILE A 143 -10.72 17.73 -11.35
N SER A 144 -10.88 17.09 -12.51
CA SER A 144 -12.08 16.30 -12.83
C SER A 144 -11.82 15.32 -13.97
N ALA A 145 -12.70 14.33 -14.12
CA ALA A 145 -12.76 13.47 -15.30
C ALA A 145 -14.21 13.27 -15.75
N ARG A 146 -14.44 13.25 -17.07
CA ARG A 146 -15.77 13.02 -17.65
C ARG A 146 -15.70 11.96 -18.75
N TRP A 147 -16.58 10.97 -18.69
CA TRP A 147 -16.72 9.96 -19.72
C TRP A 147 -17.43 10.52 -20.95
N LEU A 148 -16.85 10.29 -22.13
CA LEU A 148 -17.39 10.66 -23.43
C LEU A 148 -17.87 9.39 -24.15
N GLU A 149 -19.18 9.15 -24.11
CA GLU A 149 -19.81 7.88 -24.52
C GLU A 149 -19.55 7.51 -25.99
N GLU A 150 -19.62 8.50 -26.88
CA GLU A 150 -19.36 8.32 -28.32
C GLU A 150 -17.90 7.98 -28.59
N GLN A 151 -16.98 8.62 -27.87
CA GLN A 151 -15.53 8.47 -28.08
C GLN A 151 -14.96 7.25 -27.35
N GLY A 152 -15.67 6.71 -26.35
CA GLY A 152 -15.14 5.63 -25.52
C GLY A 152 -13.93 6.06 -24.68
N GLN A 153 -13.88 7.33 -24.28
CA GLN A 153 -12.73 7.94 -23.61
C GLN A 153 -13.15 8.81 -22.43
N TRP A 154 -12.26 8.92 -21.46
CA TRP A 154 -12.30 9.91 -20.39
C TRP A 154 -11.60 11.19 -20.82
N GLU A 155 -12.30 12.30 -20.69
CA GLU A 155 -11.73 13.65 -20.69
C GLU A 155 -11.27 14.01 -19.29
N VAL A 156 -9.96 14.13 -19.11
CA VAL A 156 -9.28 14.37 -17.83
C VAL A 156 -8.82 15.82 -17.77
N THR A 157 -9.32 16.57 -16.80
CA THR A 157 -8.92 17.96 -16.54
C THR A 157 -7.91 18.02 -15.39
N LEU A 158 -6.79 18.68 -15.63
CA LEU A 158 -5.66 18.83 -14.72
C LEU A 158 -5.28 20.30 -14.59
N ARG A 159 -4.63 20.66 -13.48
CA ARG A 159 -4.01 21.95 -13.28
C ARG A 159 -2.51 21.78 -13.06
N ARG A 160 -1.70 22.37 -13.93
CA ARG A 160 -0.25 22.46 -13.72
C ARG A 160 0.02 23.46 -12.60
N LEU A 161 0.71 23.04 -11.56
CA LEU A 161 0.92 23.84 -10.36
C LEU A 161 2.04 24.87 -10.49
N GLU A 162 2.90 24.73 -11.50
CA GLU A 162 4.02 25.65 -11.77
C GLU A 162 3.53 27.01 -12.26
N ASP A 163 2.53 27.03 -13.14
CA ASP A 163 2.00 28.25 -13.78
C ASP A 163 0.48 28.41 -13.67
N GLY A 164 -0.21 27.43 -13.05
CA GLY A 164 -1.64 27.47 -12.82
C GLY A 164 -2.51 27.11 -14.03
N VAL A 165 -1.91 26.75 -15.17
CA VAL A 165 -2.61 26.45 -16.43
C VAL A 165 -3.43 25.17 -16.32
N THR A 166 -4.67 25.24 -16.82
CA THR A 166 -5.56 24.06 -16.97
C THR A 166 -5.22 23.31 -18.25
N ILE A 167 -5.06 22.00 -18.13
CA ILE A 167 -4.71 21.07 -19.21
C ILE A 167 -5.81 20.01 -19.31
N THR A 168 -6.18 19.66 -20.53
CA THR A 168 -7.07 18.52 -20.82
C THR A 168 -6.28 17.41 -21.49
N ASP A 169 -6.52 16.18 -21.07
CA ASP A 169 -5.98 14.95 -21.67
C ASP A 169 -7.10 13.93 -21.89
N LEU A 170 -6.94 13.04 -22.86
CA LEU A 170 -7.93 11.99 -23.18
C LEU A 170 -7.32 10.62 -22.94
N ALA A 171 -8.11 9.65 -22.47
CA ALA A 171 -7.67 8.25 -22.34
C ALA A 171 -8.84 7.27 -22.34
N GLU A 172 -8.66 6.06 -22.87
CA GLU A 172 -9.70 5.02 -22.80
C GLU A 172 -9.87 4.45 -21.40
N VAL A 173 -8.79 4.46 -20.60
CA VAL A 173 -8.77 3.89 -19.24
C VAL A 173 -8.22 4.91 -18.27
N ILE A 174 -8.89 5.03 -17.11
CA ILE A 174 -8.40 5.86 -16.00
C ILE A 174 -8.28 5.02 -14.72
N ILE A 175 -7.17 5.21 -14.02
CA ILE A 175 -6.87 4.56 -12.74
C ILE A 175 -6.83 5.64 -11.65
N LYS A 176 -7.76 5.57 -10.70
CA LYS A 176 -7.72 6.41 -9.51
C LYS A 176 -6.83 5.74 -8.45
N ALA A 177 -5.60 6.23 -8.32
CA ALA A 177 -4.58 5.74 -7.39
C ALA A 177 -4.23 6.78 -6.30
N THR A 178 -5.20 7.60 -5.90
CA THR A 178 -5.01 8.75 -5.00
C THR A 178 -4.97 8.42 -3.51
N GLY A 179 -5.28 7.16 -3.14
CA GLY A 179 -5.38 6.71 -1.74
C GLY A 179 -6.56 7.31 -0.96
N PHE A 180 -6.61 7.03 0.35
CA PHE A 180 -7.66 7.49 1.29
C PHE A 180 -7.20 8.55 2.31
N VAL A 181 -5.89 8.75 2.44
CA VAL A 181 -5.25 9.50 3.54
C VAL A 181 -4.28 10.55 2.98
N ASN A 182 -4.84 11.46 2.19
CA ASN A 182 -4.06 12.46 1.45
C ASN A 182 -4.61 13.88 1.64
N ASP A 183 -5.92 14.05 1.51
CA ASP A 183 -6.55 15.36 1.66
C ASP A 183 -6.76 15.69 3.13
N TRP A 184 -5.91 16.54 3.70
CA TRP A 184 -6.05 17.01 5.07
C TRP A 184 -6.83 18.32 5.15
N ARG A 185 -7.41 18.59 6.31
CA ARG A 185 -8.11 19.86 6.61
C ARG A 185 -7.80 20.27 8.05
N TRP A 186 -7.84 21.58 8.30
CA TRP A 186 -7.85 22.09 9.65
C TRP A 186 -9.06 21.54 10.44
N PRO A 187 -8.94 21.36 11.77
CA PRO A 187 -10.09 21.00 12.59
C PRO A 187 -11.19 22.04 12.42
N ASN A 188 -12.43 21.58 12.26
CA ASN A 188 -13.60 22.43 12.15
C ASN A 188 -14.08 22.86 13.55
N VAL A 189 -13.30 23.73 14.19
CA VAL A 189 -13.57 24.27 15.52
C VAL A 189 -13.52 25.81 15.44
N PRO A 190 -14.47 26.53 16.05
CA PRO A 190 -14.51 27.99 16.02
C PRO A 190 -13.26 28.67 16.58
N GLY A 191 -12.95 29.88 16.09
CA GLY A 191 -11.92 30.76 16.65
C GLY A 191 -10.49 30.43 16.23
N ARG A 192 -10.28 29.40 15.39
CA ARG A 192 -8.95 28.93 14.98
C ARG A 192 -8.07 30.05 14.40
N GLU A 193 -8.67 30.94 13.61
CA GLU A 193 -8.04 32.12 13.01
C GLU A 193 -7.59 33.18 14.02
N LYS A 194 -8.06 33.12 15.26
CA LYS A 194 -7.69 34.06 16.33
C LYS A 194 -6.38 33.67 17.02
N PHE A 195 -6.00 32.41 16.98
CA PHE A 195 -4.81 31.93 17.69
C PHE A 195 -3.55 32.59 17.14
N THR A 196 -2.80 33.26 18.02
CA THR A 196 -1.61 34.05 17.65
C THR A 196 -0.30 33.25 17.72
N GLY A 197 -0.33 32.09 18.38
CA GLY A 197 0.82 31.17 18.45
C GLY A 197 1.04 30.39 17.16
N THR A 198 1.98 29.44 17.19
CA THR A 198 2.29 28.63 16.00
C THR A 198 1.27 27.51 15.81
N MET A 199 0.58 27.47 14.68
CA MET A 199 -0.37 26.39 14.35
C MET A 199 0.15 25.52 13.21
N LEU A 200 0.16 24.21 13.42
CA LEU A 200 0.74 23.22 12.51
C LEU A 200 -0.26 22.11 12.22
N HIS A 201 -0.24 21.58 11.00
CA HIS A 201 -0.92 20.32 10.69
C HIS A 201 0.14 19.29 10.32
N THR A 202 0.02 18.06 10.82
CA THR A 202 1.06 17.04 10.62
C THR A 202 1.23 16.60 9.16
N ALA A 203 0.16 16.69 8.37
CA ALA A 203 0.21 16.44 6.91
C ALA A 203 0.75 17.63 6.08
N ASN A 204 1.07 18.77 6.70
CA ASN A 204 1.73 19.92 6.08
C ASN A 204 2.68 20.56 7.10
N TRP A 205 3.64 19.74 7.52
CA TRP A 205 4.56 20.07 8.60
C TRP A 205 5.49 21.22 8.19
N ASP A 206 5.81 22.12 9.13
CA ASP A 206 6.85 23.13 8.93
C ASP A 206 8.16 22.62 9.54
N ASP A 207 9.12 22.31 8.67
CA ASP A 207 10.45 21.84 9.05
C ASP A 207 11.29 22.85 9.84
N ASN A 208 10.85 24.12 9.93
CA ASN A 208 11.54 25.16 10.69
C ASN A 208 10.99 25.33 12.11
N PHE A 209 9.93 24.62 12.47
CA PHE A 209 9.36 24.72 13.79
C PHE A 209 10.28 24.11 14.87
N ASP A 210 10.70 24.95 15.82
CA ASP A 210 11.40 24.51 17.02
C ASP A 210 10.43 24.35 18.21
N PRO A 211 10.20 23.12 18.71
CA PRO A 211 9.37 22.88 19.90
C PRO A 211 10.08 23.14 21.23
N ALA A 212 11.39 23.38 21.25
CA ALA A 212 12.16 23.46 22.49
C ALA A 212 11.63 24.55 23.43
N GLY A 213 11.37 24.18 24.69
CA GLY A 213 10.94 25.11 25.74
C GLY A 213 9.52 25.66 25.59
N LYS A 214 8.76 25.26 24.57
CA LYS A 214 7.39 25.69 24.32
C LYS A 214 6.36 24.87 25.10
N LYS A 215 5.21 25.47 25.40
CA LYS A 215 3.97 24.78 25.78
C LYS A 215 3.23 24.39 24.51
N VAL A 216 3.00 23.10 24.31
CA VAL A 216 2.47 22.57 23.06
C VAL A 216 1.20 21.76 23.31
N ALA A 217 0.15 22.05 22.55
CA ALA A 217 -1.02 21.19 22.44
C ALA A 217 -0.92 20.26 21.23
N VAL A 218 -1.25 18.98 21.38
CA VAL A 218 -1.42 18.03 20.27
C VAL A 218 -2.87 17.60 20.20
N LEU A 219 -3.53 17.87 19.06
CA LEU A 219 -4.93 17.54 18.84
C LEU A 219 -5.04 16.28 17.97
N GLY A 220 -5.64 15.22 18.51
CA GLY A 220 -5.97 14.01 17.76
C GLY A 220 -5.18 12.79 18.18
N TYR A 221 -5.90 11.79 18.70
CA TYR A 221 -5.35 10.53 19.17
C TYR A 221 -5.50 9.42 18.11
N GLY A 222 -4.76 9.55 17.01
CA GLY A 222 -4.57 8.53 15.97
C GLY A 222 -3.10 8.14 15.81
N SER A 223 -2.74 7.35 14.79
CA SER A 223 -1.34 6.93 14.55
C SER A 223 -0.37 8.12 14.57
N THR A 224 -0.74 9.22 13.91
CA THR A 224 0.09 10.43 13.86
C THR A 224 0.26 11.09 15.23
N GLY A 225 -0.82 11.23 16.01
CA GLY A 225 -0.76 11.81 17.35
C GLY A 225 0.12 11.00 18.30
N VAL A 226 0.01 9.67 18.28
CA VAL A 226 0.84 8.82 19.13
C VAL A 226 2.30 8.79 18.70
N GLN A 227 2.60 9.10 17.44
CA GLN A 227 3.97 9.10 16.92
C GLN A 227 4.67 10.42 17.25
N ILE A 228 4.00 11.56 17.03
CA ILE A 228 4.60 12.87 17.20
C ILE A 228 4.78 13.27 18.67
N THR A 229 3.83 12.89 19.52
CA THR A 229 3.83 13.24 20.94
C THR A 229 5.11 12.77 21.66
N PRO A 230 5.47 11.47 21.64
CA PRO A 230 6.73 11.01 22.25
C PRO A 230 7.97 11.52 21.51
N ALA A 231 7.87 11.92 20.24
CA ALA A 231 8.98 12.52 19.50
C ALA A 231 9.35 13.91 20.02
N ILE A 232 8.35 14.73 20.37
CA ILE A 232 8.56 16.12 20.82
C ILE A 232 8.58 16.30 22.34
N GLN A 233 7.98 15.38 23.10
CA GLN A 233 7.84 15.49 24.57
C GLN A 233 9.13 15.84 25.31
N PRO A 234 10.31 15.25 24.99
CA PRO A 234 11.53 15.57 25.72
C PRO A 234 12.02 17.01 25.50
N ALA A 235 11.59 17.68 24.42
CA ALA A 235 12.02 19.03 24.04
C ALA A 235 11.12 20.13 24.61
N VAL A 236 9.82 19.89 24.67
CA VAL A 236 8.82 20.88 25.09
C VAL A 236 8.88 21.16 26.61
N LYS A 237 8.44 22.35 27.02
CA LYS A 237 8.27 22.71 28.44
C LYS A 237 7.06 22.02 29.05
N GLN A 238 5.97 21.93 28.28
CA GLN A 238 4.74 21.26 28.66
C GLN A 238 4.07 20.71 27.40
N LEU A 239 3.46 19.53 27.51
CA LEU A 239 2.74 18.85 26.45
C LEU A 239 1.35 18.46 26.91
N ASP A 240 0.32 19.01 26.27
CA ASP A 240 -1.07 18.62 26.52
C ASP A 240 -1.61 17.91 25.28
N HIS A 241 -1.93 16.63 25.38
CA HIS A 241 -2.48 15.85 24.27
C HIS A 241 -3.99 15.67 24.45
N TYR A 242 -4.77 16.23 23.53
CA TYR A 242 -6.23 16.11 23.49
C TYR A 242 -6.64 14.76 22.91
N VAL A 243 -7.16 13.89 23.78
CA VAL A 243 -7.45 12.48 23.52
C VAL A 243 -8.95 12.21 23.66
N ARG A 244 -9.69 12.34 22.56
CA ARG A 244 -11.15 12.07 22.53
C ARG A 244 -11.49 10.57 22.59
N GLY A 245 -10.65 9.74 21.99
CA GLY A 245 -10.96 8.32 21.75
C GLY A 245 -10.11 7.39 22.60
N ARG A 246 -10.58 6.15 22.75
CA ARG A 246 -9.82 5.03 23.32
C ARG A 246 -9.29 4.17 22.19
N VAL A 247 -8.08 3.60 22.30
CA VAL A 247 -7.48 2.69 21.31
C VAL A 247 -6.65 1.62 22.02
N TRP A 248 -6.67 0.40 21.50
CA TRP A 248 -5.82 -0.69 21.96
C TRP A 248 -4.36 -0.49 21.50
N VAL A 249 -3.43 -0.66 22.44
CA VAL A 249 -1.98 -0.50 22.21
C VAL A 249 -1.28 -1.84 22.42
N PRO A 250 -0.73 -2.47 21.37
CA PRO A 250 0.07 -3.68 21.51
C PRO A 250 1.47 -3.37 22.07
N PRO A 251 2.07 -4.31 22.81
CA PRO A 251 3.44 -4.19 23.31
C PRO A 251 4.48 -4.33 22.20
N GLY A 252 5.69 -3.83 22.45
CA GLY A 252 6.94 -4.15 21.74
C GLY A 252 7.10 -3.70 20.29
N GLY A 253 6.02 -3.26 19.65
CA GLY A 253 6.06 -2.57 18.36
C GLY A 253 5.57 -3.43 17.20
N GLY A 254 4.81 -2.75 16.33
CA GLY A 254 4.32 -3.12 15.01
C GLY A 254 3.60 -4.45 14.82
N THR A 255 3.27 -4.70 13.55
CA THR A 255 2.97 -6.05 13.02
C THR A 255 4.20 -6.94 13.09
N ASN A 256 4.04 -8.26 13.28
CA ASN A 256 5.13 -9.26 13.35
C ASN A 256 5.89 -9.26 14.69
N THR A 257 5.17 -9.13 15.79
CA THR A 257 5.73 -9.24 17.15
C THR A 257 6.39 -10.61 17.39
N GLU A 258 6.02 -11.65 16.63
CA GLU A 258 6.64 -12.97 16.65
C GLU A 258 8.17 -12.90 16.46
N GLU A 259 8.65 -12.04 15.56
CA GLU A 259 10.10 -11.86 15.34
C GLU A 259 10.80 -11.29 16.59
N LEU A 260 10.13 -10.38 17.31
CA LEU A 260 10.67 -9.81 18.55
C LEU A 260 10.78 -10.87 19.64
N ILE A 261 9.76 -11.73 19.76
CA ILE A 261 9.72 -12.85 20.70
C ILE A 261 10.84 -13.84 20.39
N GLU A 262 10.99 -14.24 19.13
CA GLU A 262 12.03 -15.17 18.68
C GLU A 262 13.45 -14.65 18.93
N ARG A 263 13.65 -13.34 18.79
CA ARG A 263 14.93 -12.68 19.13
C ARG A 263 15.11 -12.37 20.61
N GLY A 264 14.09 -12.60 21.45
CA GLY A 264 14.12 -12.27 22.87
C GLY A 264 14.23 -10.78 23.17
N VAL A 265 13.78 -9.92 22.25
CA VAL A 265 13.82 -8.46 22.41
C VAL A 265 12.43 -7.91 22.72
N GLN A 266 12.37 -6.92 23.60
CA GLN A 266 11.10 -6.31 24.01
C GLN A 266 10.67 -5.14 23.12
N ASN A 267 11.59 -4.57 22.33
CA ASN A 267 11.37 -3.36 21.54
C ASN A 267 11.98 -3.50 20.14
N ASN A 268 11.65 -2.55 19.26
CA ASN A 268 12.25 -2.42 17.92
C ASN A 268 13.79 -2.49 17.96
N PHE A 269 14.38 -3.22 17.01
CA PHE A 269 15.82 -3.47 16.95
C PHE A 269 16.44 -2.98 15.63
N ASP A 270 17.77 -2.78 15.66
CA ASP A 270 18.57 -2.39 14.50
C ASP A 270 19.05 -3.65 13.78
N HIS A 271 18.99 -3.65 12.45
CA HIS A 271 19.69 -4.66 11.66
C HIS A 271 21.16 -4.30 11.61
N SER A 272 22.02 -5.19 12.12
CA SER A 272 23.47 -4.94 12.12
C SER A 272 24.00 -4.81 10.69
N LEU A 273 25.17 -4.19 10.54
CA LEU A 273 25.80 -4.10 9.21
C LEU A 273 26.11 -5.50 8.66
N GLU A 274 26.51 -6.44 9.51
CA GLU A 274 26.76 -7.84 9.14
C GLU A 274 25.47 -8.54 8.69
N GLU A 275 24.35 -8.34 9.39
CA GLU A 275 23.06 -8.93 9.01
C GLU A 275 22.58 -8.40 7.65
N ARG A 276 22.64 -7.07 7.44
CA ARG A 276 22.28 -6.44 6.16
C ARG A 276 23.19 -6.88 5.02
N LYS A 277 24.49 -7.00 5.29
CA LYS A 277 25.47 -7.56 4.34
C LYS A 277 25.12 -9.00 4.00
N ARG A 278 24.81 -9.83 4.99
CA ARG A 278 24.40 -11.23 4.78
C ARG A 278 23.12 -11.36 3.96
N PHE A 279 22.12 -10.52 4.20
CA PHE A 279 20.89 -10.45 3.38
C PHE A 279 21.17 -9.98 1.95
N THR A 280 22.11 -9.05 1.77
CA THR A 280 22.51 -8.55 0.44
C THR A 280 23.28 -9.62 -0.34
N GLU A 281 24.22 -10.31 0.30
CA GLU A 281 25.07 -11.34 -0.33
C GLU A 281 24.32 -12.66 -0.54
N ASN A 282 23.25 -12.94 0.22
CA ASN A 282 22.44 -14.15 0.10
C ASN A 282 20.94 -13.80 -0.11
N PRO A 283 20.51 -13.52 -1.35
CA PRO A 283 19.11 -13.18 -1.65
C PRO A 283 18.08 -14.25 -1.25
N GLU A 284 18.46 -15.53 -1.30
CA GLU A 284 17.59 -16.64 -0.86
C GLU A 284 17.31 -16.60 0.63
N LEU A 285 18.34 -16.33 1.45
CA LEU A 285 18.19 -16.14 2.88
C LEU A 285 17.28 -14.96 3.20
N TYR A 286 17.45 -13.84 2.50
CA TYR A 286 16.55 -12.70 2.69
C TYR A 286 15.12 -13.01 2.26
N LEU A 287 14.94 -13.79 1.18
CA LEU A 287 13.63 -14.25 0.74
C LEU A 287 12.98 -15.17 1.78
N GLU A 288 13.71 -16.11 2.38
CA GLU A 288 13.23 -16.94 3.48
C GLU A 288 12.78 -16.10 4.67
N PHE A 289 13.59 -15.12 5.07
CA PHE A 289 13.24 -14.19 6.12
C PHE A 289 11.95 -13.42 5.79
N ARG A 290 11.84 -12.85 4.58
CA ARG A 290 10.62 -12.17 4.12
C ARG A 290 9.41 -13.10 4.12
N LYS A 291 9.54 -14.34 3.62
CA LYS A 291 8.45 -15.33 3.62
C LYS A 291 7.98 -15.65 5.04
N LYS A 292 8.91 -15.77 5.99
CA LYS A 292 8.58 -15.93 7.42
C LYS A 292 7.76 -14.75 7.93
N GLN A 293 8.19 -13.51 7.64
CA GLN A 293 7.45 -12.31 8.04
C GLN A 293 6.06 -12.22 7.38
N GLU A 294 5.94 -12.52 6.08
CA GLU A 294 4.65 -12.57 5.39
C GLU A 294 3.73 -13.65 5.99
N ALA A 295 4.28 -14.81 6.38
CA ALA A 295 3.50 -15.88 7.00
C ALA A 295 2.87 -15.45 8.34
N TYR A 296 3.61 -14.74 9.20
CA TYR A 296 3.05 -14.16 10.43
C TYR A 296 1.88 -13.22 10.10
N CYS A 297 2.10 -12.27 9.18
CA CYS A 297 1.08 -11.34 8.73
C CYS A 297 -0.17 -12.03 8.16
N ASN A 298 -0.01 -13.12 7.40
CA ASN A 298 -1.14 -13.83 6.79
C ASN A 298 -1.96 -14.62 7.83
N ASN A 299 -1.35 -15.05 8.93
CA ASN A 299 -2.00 -15.88 9.96
C ASN A 299 -2.85 -15.08 10.96
N VAL A 300 -2.74 -13.75 11.00
CA VAL A 300 -3.49 -12.91 11.95
C VAL A 300 -4.99 -12.83 11.68
N GLN A 301 -5.51 -13.37 10.56
CA GLN A 301 -6.92 -13.23 10.20
C GLN A 301 -7.88 -13.70 11.31
N ARG A 302 -7.48 -14.72 12.09
CA ARG A 302 -8.31 -15.33 13.13
C ARG A 302 -8.69 -14.34 14.25
N ILE A 303 -7.85 -13.37 14.59
CA ILE A 303 -8.12 -12.41 15.68
C ILE A 303 -9.24 -11.41 15.35
N PHE A 304 -9.63 -11.30 14.08
CA PHE A 304 -10.68 -10.36 13.64
C PHE A 304 -12.09 -10.96 13.70
N PHE A 305 -12.24 -12.28 13.87
CA PHE A 305 -13.56 -12.90 14.01
C PHE A 305 -14.08 -12.73 15.43
N LYS A 306 -15.34 -12.28 15.55
CA LYS A 306 -16.00 -12.12 16.84
C LYS A 306 -16.05 -13.44 17.59
N ASP A 307 -15.92 -13.34 18.92
CA ASP A 307 -16.05 -14.45 19.86
C ASP A 307 -15.08 -15.62 19.68
N SER A 308 -14.16 -15.52 18.72
CA SER A 308 -13.11 -16.50 18.51
C SER A 308 -12.15 -16.52 19.70
N GLU A 309 -11.59 -17.69 19.99
CA GLU A 309 -10.61 -17.84 21.07
C GLU A 309 -9.40 -16.94 20.86
N ALA A 310 -8.93 -16.82 19.61
CA ALA A 310 -7.82 -15.95 19.24
C ALA A 310 -8.12 -14.46 19.56
N GLN A 311 -9.33 -13.98 19.27
CA GLN A 311 -9.73 -12.62 19.58
C GLN A 311 -9.80 -12.36 21.09
N LYS A 312 -10.31 -13.33 21.88
CA LYS A 312 -10.38 -13.21 23.34
C LYS A 312 -8.99 -13.17 23.96
N GLN A 313 -8.11 -14.06 23.54
CA GLN A 313 -6.71 -14.10 23.98
C GLN A 313 -5.98 -12.80 23.61
N PHE A 314 -6.18 -12.31 22.39
CA PHE A 314 -5.59 -11.05 21.96
C PHE A 314 -6.10 -9.86 22.79
N THR A 315 -7.40 -9.84 23.11
CA THR A 315 -7.98 -8.81 24.00
C THR A 315 -7.36 -8.86 25.40
N MET A 316 -7.23 -10.06 25.99
CA MET A 316 -6.61 -10.23 27.30
C MET A 316 -5.15 -9.77 27.30
N PHE A 317 -4.41 -10.08 26.23
CA PHE A 317 -3.02 -9.67 26.06
C PHE A 317 -2.87 -8.14 26.01
N LEU A 318 -3.69 -7.44 25.21
CA LEU A 318 -3.65 -5.98 25.12
C LEU A 318 -4.11 -5.28 26.41
N ASP A 319 -5.12 -5.84 27.08
CA ASP A 319 -5.61 -5.35 28.37
C ASP A 319 -4.54 -5.48 29.46
N ALA A 320 -3.83 -6.61 29.50
CA ALA A 320 -2.70 -6.82 30.39
C ALA A 320 -1.56 -5.82 30.12
N ASN A 321 -1.20 -5.60 28.85
CA ASN A 321 -0.19 -4.60 28.47
C ASN A 321 -0.58 -3.19 28.96
N LEU A 322 -1.83 -2.79 28.75
CA LEU A 322 -2.32 -1.48 29.17
C LEU A 322 -2.28 -1.34 30.70
N LYS A 323 -2.73 -2.35 31.44
CA LYS A 323 -2.64 -2.38 32.92
C LYS A 323 -1.21 -2.24 33.40
N GLU A 324 -0.30 -3.05 32.84
CA GLU A 324 1.11 -3.06 33.23
C GLU A 324 1.75 -1.69 32.99
N THR A 325 1.60 -1.16 31.78
CA THR A 325 2.25 0.09 31.37
C THR A 325 1.72 1.29 32.15
N THR A 326 0.47 1.26 32.61
CA THR A 326 -0.17 2.39 33.33
C THR A 326 -0.07 2.29 34.86
N LYS A 327 0.61 1.28 35.42
CA LYS A 327 0.79 1.13 36.88
C LYS A 327 1.28 2.41 37.59
N PRO A 328 2.22 3.20 37.04
CA PRO A 328 2.67 4.44 37.69
C PRO A 328 1.59 5.54 37.76
N LYS A 329 0.63 5.56 36.84
CA LYS A 329 -0.53 6.48 36.84
C LYS A 329 -1.83 5.68 36.62
N PRO A 330 -2.35 4.95 37.63
CA PRO A 330 -3.43 3.97 37.45
C PRO A 330 -4.73 4.52 36.86
N TRP A 331 -5.01 5.81 37.08
CA TRP A 331 -6.18 6.49 36.51
C TRP A 331 -6.18 6.47 34.97
N LEU A 332 -5.00 6.38 34.34
CA LEU A 332 -4.86 6.27 32.88
C LEU A 332 -5.53 5.02 32.31
N TYR A 333 -5.49 3.90 33.04
CA TYR A 333 -6.15 2.67 32.60
C TYR A 333 -7.66 2.90 32.39
N GLY A 334 -8.33 3.57 33.35
CA GLY A 334 -9.76 3.87 33.26
C GLY A 334 -10.11 4.81 32.11
N VAL A 335 -9.22 5.77 31.80
CA VAL A 335 -9.42 6.72 30.70
C VAL A 335 -9.18 6.07 29.33
N LEU A 336 -8.19 5.19 29.21
CA LEU A 336 -7.69 4.71 27.92
C LEU A 336 -8.27 3.38 27.47
N ARG A 337 -8.80 2.55 28.38
CA ARG A 337 -9.27 1.20 28.06
C ARG A 337 -10.50 1.22 27.15
N PRO A 338 -10.41 0.71 25.90
CA PRO A 338 -11.56 0.65 25.00
C PRO A 338 -12.68 -0.28 25.48
N GLU A 339 -13.90 -0.02 25.01
CA GLU A 339 -15.11 -0.85 25.26
C GLU A 339 -15.46 -1.76 24.06
N TYR A 340 -14.72 -1.63 22.96
CA TYR A 340 -14.89 -2.39 21.73
C TYR A 340 -13.73 -3.38 21.55
N ALA A 341 -13.90 -4.42 20.73
CA ALA A 341 -12.86 -5.41 20.47
C ALA A 341 -11.62 -4.84 19.76
N PRO A 342 -10.40 -5.33 20.06
CA PRO A 342 -9.21 -5.06 19.27
C PRO A 342 -9.45 -5.32 17.78
N GLY A 343 -9.03 -4.37 16.95
CA GLY A 343 -9.23 -4.42 15.49
C GLY A 343 -10.48 -3.70 14.99
N CYS A 344 -11.50 -3.38 15.80
CA CYS A 344 -12.63 -2.53 15.35
C CYS A 344 -12.13 -1.17 14.86
N ARG A 345 -11.15 -0.63 15.57
CA ARG A 345 -10.33 0.50 15.14
C ARG A 345 -8.92 0.00 14.83
N ARG A 346 -8.24 0.67 13.89
CA ARG A 346 -6.84 0.43 13.56
C ARG A 346 -6.00 0.35 14.84
N LEU A 347 -5.25 -0.74 15.00
CA LEU A 347 -4.27 -0.87 16.08
C LEU A 347 -3.15 0.15 15.86
N ILE A 348 -2.69 0.76 16.94
CA ILE A 348 -1.73 1.86 16.91
C ILE A 348 -0.51 1.46 17.73
N MET A 349 0.70 1.65 17.21
CA MET A 349 1.95 1.41 17.94
C MET A 349 2.22 2.53 18.94
N GLY A 350 1.47 2.52 20.03
CA GLY A 350 1.46 3.54 21.06
C GLY A 350 2.29 3.26 22.29
N GLN A 351 3.17 2.25 22.32
CA GLN A 351 3.92 1.91 23.54
C GLN A 351 4.77 3.09 24.03
N ALA A 352 5.54 3.71 23.12
CA ALA A 352 6.30 4.93 23.41
C ALA A 352 5.41 6.11 23.84
N TRP A 353 4.16 6.15 23.38
CA TRP A 353 3.19 7.16 23.80
C TRP A 353 2.69 6.89 25.22
N LEU A 354 2.38 5.65 25.58
CA LEU A 354 1.98 5.27 26.94
C LEU A 354 3.09 5.57 27.96
N GLU A 355 4.35 5.32 27.60
CA GLU A 355 5.52 5.73 28.39
C GLU A 355 5.59 7.25 28.52
N CYS A 356 5.47 7.96 27.40
CA CYS A 356 5.54 9.42 27.33
C CYS A 356 4.48 10.13 28.18
N MET A 357 3.26 9.61 28.29
CA MET A 357 2.18 10.20 29.09
C MET A 357 2.38 10.02 30.60
N GLN A 358 3.41 9.28 31.02
CA GLN A 358 3.77 9.11 32.43
C GLN A 358 4.75 10.17 32.92
N GLU A 359 5.41 10.88 32.00
CA GLU A 359 6.31 11.98 32.33
C GLU A 359 5.58 13.15 33.01
N GLU A 360 6.32 13.97 33.78
CA GLU A 360 5.76 15.08 34.56
C GLU A 360 5.28 16.24 33.69
N ASN A 361 5.94 16.48 32.55
CA ASN A 361 5.60 17.56 31.63
C ASN A 361 4.55 17.17 30.58
N ALA A 362 3.96 15.96 30.67
CA ALA A 362 3.02 15.43 29.70
C ALA A 362 1.66 15.12 30.32
N ASN A 363 0.61 15.69 29.75
CA ASN A 363 -0.76 15.59 30.22
C ASN A 363 -1.68 15.04 29.13
N ILE A 364 -2.63 14.20 29.54
CA ILE A 364 -3.76 13.79 28.70
C ILE A 364 -4.95 14.67 29.04
N ILE A 365 -5.54 15.28 28.02
CA ILE A 365 -6.79 16.04 28.11
C ILE A 365 -7.89 15.21 27.46
N PRO A 366 -8.70 14.46 28.23
CA PRO A 366 -9.73 13.57 27.68
C PRO A 366 -11.03 14.32 27.37
N LYS A 367 -10.91 15.47 26.70
CA LYS A 367 -12.00 16.42 26.43
C LYS A 367 -11.92 16.93 25.00
N ASP A 368 -13.07 17.28 24.43
CA ASP A 368 -13.11 17.91 23.11
C ASP A 368 -12.78 19.40 23.19
N VAL A 369 -12.36 19.95 22.05
CA VAL A 369 -12.01 21.37 21.88
C VAL A 369 -13.28 22.11 21.53
N LYS A 370 -13.72 23.02 22.40
CA LYS A 370 -14.92 23.84 22.20
C LYS A 370 -14.63 24.99 21.24
N GLU A 371 -13.58 25.75 21.50
CA GLU A 371 -13.13 26.85 20.65
C GLU A 371 -11.63 27.15 20.86
N PHE A 372 -11.03 27.79 19.87
CA PHE A 372 -9.71 28.39 19.97
C PHE A 372 -9.84 29.85 20.45
N THR A 373 -8.89 30.27 21.27
CA THR A 373 -8.74 31.65 21.74
C THR A 373 -7.49 32.28 21.15
N GLU A 374 -7.26 33.56 21.44
CA GLU A 374 -6.04 34.25 21.03
C GLU A 374 -4.76 33.56 21.55
N ASN A 375 -4.86 32.96 22.75
CA ASN A 375 -3.74 32.40 23.50
C ASN A 375 -3.74 30.87 23.59
N GLY A 376 -4.83 30.18 23.17
CA GLY A 376 -4.88 28.73 23.21
C GLY A 376 -6.24 28.13 22.91
N ILE A 377 -6.72 27.26 23.82
CA ILE A 377 -7.92 26.43 23.62
C ILE A 377 -8.80 26.46 24.86
N VAL A 378 -10.11 26.56 24.65
CA VAL A 378 -11.14 26.24 25.64
C VAL A 378 -11.68 24.84 25.35
N ASP A 379 -11.64 23.96 26.36
CA ASP A 379 -12.26 22.63 26.26
C ASP A 379 -13.77 22.66 26.54
N GLU A 380 -14.45 21.53 26.36
CA GLU A 380 -15.90 21.42 26.61
C GLU A 380 -16.32 21.71 28.07
N ASP A 381 -15.41 21.58 29.04
CA ASP A 381 -15.67 21.93 30.44
C ASP A 381 -15.52 23.45 30.69
N GLY A 382 -15.13 24.23 29.67
CA GLY A 382 -14.93 25.67 29.75
C GLY A 382 -13.55 26.06 30.29
N VAL A 383 -12.60 25.12 30.39
CA VAL A 383 -11.25 25.41 30.89
C VAL A 383 -10.37 25.90 29.75
N GLU A 384 -9.89 27.14 29.87
CA GLU A 384 -8.91 27.71 28.96
C GLU A 384 -7.48 27.28 29.31
N ARG A 385 -6.72 26.82 28.32
CA ARG A 385 -5.29 26.53 28.43
C ARG A 385 -4.52 27.27 27.35
N HIS A 386 -3.39 27.87 27.74
CA HIS A 386 -2.56 28.69 26.86
C HIS A 386 -1.39 27.89 26.29
N TYR A 387 -1.11 28.11 25.01
CA TYR A 387 -0.08 27.36 24.27
C TYR A 387 0.74 28.30 23.38
N ASP A 388 2.03 28.01 23.28
CA ASP A 388 2.91 28.67 22.30
C ASP A 388 2.73 28.05 20.90
N ALA A 389 2.32 26.77 20.84
CA ALA A 389 2.01 26.08 19.60
C ALA A 389 0.90 25.05 19.75
N ILE A 390 0.13 24.87 18.67
CA ILE A 390 -0.92 23.86 18.56
C ILE A 390 -0.66 23.02 17.31
N ILE A 391 -0.52 21.71 17.51
CA ILE A 391 -0.28 20.73 16.45
C ILE A 391 -1.56 19.92 16.21
N CYS A 392 -2.12 20.06 15.03
CA CYS A 392 -3.27 19.28 14.58
C CYS A 392 -2.79 17.95 13.96
N ALA A 393 -2.91 16.86 14.71
CA ALA A 393 -2.78 15.48 14.26
C ALA A 393 -4.17 14.87 13.95
N THR A 394 -5.03 15.68 13.32
CA THR A 394 -6.48 15.43 13.15
C THR A 394 -6.83 14.51 11.98
N GLY A 395 -5.83 13.99 11.27
CA GLY A 395 -5.98 13.02 10.19
C GLY A 395 -6.33 13.66 8.85
N PHE A 396 -7.12 12.94 8.06
CA PHE A 396 -7.44 13.26 6.67
C PHE A 396 -8.95 13.17 6.44
N ASP A 397 -9.41 13.72 5.32
CA ASP A 397 -10.75 13.53 4.79
C ASP A 397 -10.90 12.10 4.24
N THR A 398 -11.24 11.17 5.12
CA THR A 398 -11.44 9.76 4.80
C THR A 398 -12.87 9.44 4.39
N ARG A 399 -13.68 10.45 4.05
CA ARG A 399 -15.11 10.23 3.72
C ARG A 399 -15.29 9.46 2.43
N LEU A 400 -14.22 9.29 1.64
CA LEU A 400 -14.25 8.72 0.31
C LEU A 400 -15.30 9.47 -0.55
N ASP A 401 -15.17 10.79 -0.54
CA ASP A 401 -16.02 11.71 -1.26
C ASP A 401 -15.28 12.19 -2.52
N SER A 402 -15.94 12.14 -3.67
CA SER A 402 -15.40 12.62 -4.94
C SER A 402 -16.01 13.96 -5.39
N SER A 403 -16.83 14.60 -4.56
CA SER A 403 -17.50 15.87 -4.90
C SER A 403 -16.53 17.01 -5.26
N GLY A 404 -15.38 17.09 -4.58
CA GLY A 404 -14.36 18.11 -4.84
C GLY A 404 -13.44 17.82 -6.03
N THR A 405 -13.41 16.58 -6.51
CA THR A 405 -12.63 16.14 -7.68
C THR A 405 -13.46 15.15 -8.51
N PRO A 406 -14.49 15.63 -9.21
CA PRO A 406 -15.55 14.77 -9.71
C PRO A 406 -15.09 13.86 -10.84
N PHE A 407 -15.50 12.60 -10.75
CA PHE A 407 -15.54 11.64 -11.86
C PHE A 407 -16.98 11.53 -12.32
N ILE A 408 -17.24 11.89 -13.57
CA ILE A 408 -18.57 11.93 -14.18
C ILE A 408 -18.64 10.81 -15.21
N GLY A 409 -19.37 9.75 -14.91
CA GLY A 409 -19.48 8.57 -15.73
C GLY A 409 -20.59 8.65 -16.78
N ARG A 410 -21.08 7.48 -17.19
CA ARG A 410 -22.13 7.34 -18.20
C ARG A 410 -23.40 8.10 -17.79
N ASN A 411 -24.08 8.67 -18.78
CA ASN A 411 -25.29 9.49 -18.59
C ASN A 411 -25.11 10.69 -17.63
N GLY A 412 -23.88 11.20 -17.50
CA GLY A 412 -23.58 12.34 -16.62
C GLY A 412 -23.60 11.99 -15.13
N LYS A 413 -23.62 10.71 -14.75
CA LYS A 413 -23.71 10.28 -13.34
C LYS A 413 -22.40 10.57 -12.60
N PRO A 414 -22.38 11.39 -11.53
CA PRO A 414 -21.18 11.62 -10.75
C PRO A 414 -20.91 10.46 -9.77
N LEU A 415 -19.63 10.14 -9.55
CA LEU A 415 -19.21 9.08 -8.62
C LEU A 415 -19.64 9.34 -7.18
N SER A 416 -19.74 10.62 -6.79
CA SER A 416 -20.23 11.01 -5.47
C SER A 416 -21.67 10.56 -5.23
N GLU A 417 -22.50 10.51 -6.27
CA GLU A 417 -23.88 10.02 -6.17
C GLU A 417 -23.93 8.49 -6.17
N VAL A 418 -23.03 7.81 -6.91
CA VAL A 418 -22.88 6.34 -6.83
C VAL A 418 -22.42 5.89 -5.43
N TRP A 419 -21.72 6.76 -4.71
CA TRP A 419 -21.21 6.52 -3.36
C TRP A 419 -22.12 7.04 -2.24
N ASP A 420 -23.33 7.51 -2.56
CA ASP A 420 -24.34 7.88 -1.58
C ASP A 420 -25.33 6.72 -1.37
N PRO A 421 -25.57 6.24 -0.13
CA PRO A 421 -25.07 6.76 1.14
C PRO A 421 -23.67 6.30 1.54
N ASP A 422 -23.17 5.19 0.97
CA ASP A 422 -21.86 4.63 1.31
C ASP A 422 -21.02 4.30 0.06
N PRO A 423 -19.71 4.61 0.06
CA PRO A 423 -18.81 4.26 -1.03
C PRO A 423 -18.73 2.76 -1.28
N VAL A 424 -18.92 2.38 -2.55
CA VAL A 424 -18.92 0.99 -3.01
C VAL A 424 -18.24 0.87 -4.37
N ALA A 425 -17.63 -0.29 -4.62
CA ALA A 425 -17.10 -0.71 -5.92
C ALA A 425 -17.03 -2.24 -5.95
N TYR A 426 -17.31 -2.85 -7.10
CA TYR A 426 -17.23 -4.30 -7.26
C TYR A 426 -15.77 -4.74 -7.12
N PHE A 427 -15.53 -5.71 -6.23
CA PHE A 427 -14.19 -6.13 -5.78
C PHE A 427 -13.32 -4.98 -5.27
N GLY A 428 -13.96 -3.86 -4.91
CA GLY A 428 -13.30 -2.61 -4.52
C GLY A 428 -12.56 -1.89 -5.65
N VAL A 429 -12.71 -2.34 -6.90
CA VAL A 429 -11.99 -1.83 -8.08
C VAL A 429 -12.91 -1.10 -9.05
N ASN A 430 -14.11 -1.62 -9.32
CA ASN A 430 -14.98 -1.11 -10.38
C ASN A 430 -16.26 -0.48 -9.82
N PRO A 431 -16.38 0.86 -9.79
CA PRO A 431 -17.64 1.52 -9.47
C PRO A 431 -18.68 1.27 -10.57
N GLU A 432 -19.95 1.27 -10.19
CA GLU A 432 -21.05 1.26 -11.17
C GLU A 432 -21.06 2.56 -11.99
N GLN A 433 -21.57 2.51 -13.22
CA GLN A 433 -21.75 3.68 -14.10
C GLN A 433 -20.45 4.42 -14.47
N MET A 434 -19.28 3.85 -14.19
CA MET A 434 -17.97 4.43 -14.47
C MET A 434 -17.19 3.55 -15.45
N PRO A 435 -17.43 3.67 -16.76
CA PRO A 435 -16.82 2.80 -17.74
C PRO A 435 -15.30 2.92 -17.74
N ASN A 436 -14.58 1.80 -17.75
CA ASN A 436 -13.10 1.76 -17.78
C ASN A 436 -12.40 2.56 -16.66
N LEU A 437 -13.10 2.96 -15.60
CA LEU A 437 -12.51 3.52 -14.38
C LEU A 437 -12.18 2.37 -13.44
N PHE A 438 -10.92 2.33 -13.00
CA PHE A 438 -10.46 1.37 -12.00
C PHE A 438 -9.93 2.12 -10.77
N LEU A 439 -10.34 1.67 -9.59
CA LEU A 439 -9.83 2.15 -8.31
C LEU A 439 -8.69 1.25 -7.86
N MET A 440 -7.54 1.84 -7.55
CA MET A 440 -6.51 1.15 -6.77
C MET A 440 -6.58 1.63 -5.34
N PHE A 441 -6.69 0.66 -4.42
CA PHE A 441 -7.05 0.94 -3.04
C PHE A 441 -8.38 1.69 -2.99
N GLY A 442 -9.45 1.07 -3.48
CA GLY A 442 -10.84 1.57 -3.42
C GLY A 442 -11.64 0.99 -2.24
N PRO A 443 -12.94 1.28 -2.12
CA PRO A 443 -13.76 0.77 -1.02
C PRO A 443 -13.63 -0.74 -0.84
N ASN A 444 -13.57 -1.21 0.40
CA ASN A 444 -13.45 -2.62 0.75
C ASN A 444 -12.26 -3.36 0.11
N THR A 445 -11.06 -2.76 0.06
CA THR A 445 -9.83 -3.40 -0.47
C THR A 445 -8.71 -3.59 0.54
N ALA A 446 -8.74 -2.90 1.69
CA ALA A 446 -7.70 -3.02 2.70
C ALA A 446 -7.79 -4.40 3.40
N PRO A 447 -6.73 -5.23 3.41
CA PRO A 447 -6.81 -6.52 4.06
C PRO A 447 -6.81 -6.38 5.59
N PHE A 448 -7.52 -7.25 6.28
CA PHE A 448 -7.40 -7.40 7.74
C PHE A 448 -6.10 -8.09 8.15
N ALA A 449 -5.65 -9.01 7.30
CA ALA A 449 -4.49 -9.86 7.53
C ALA A 449 -3.71 -10.01 6.23
N GLY A 450 -2.39 -10.01 6.32
CA GLY A 450 -1.48 -10.07 5.18
C GLY A 450 -1.04 -8.69 4.68
N SER A 451 -0.08 -8.70 3.76
CA SER A 451 0.50 -7.47 3.20
C SER A 451 -0.50 -6.68 2.36
N ILE A 452 -0.68 -5.42 2.73
CA ILE A 452 -1.42 -4.44 1.93
C ILE A 452 -0.72 -4.13 0.60
N VAL A 453 0.62 -4.17 0.56
CA VAL A 453 1.37 -3.92 -0.67
C VAL A 453 1.09 -5.03 -1.69
N HIS A 454 1.02 -6.27 -1.23
CA HIS A 454 0.62 -7.40 -2.06
C HIS A 454 -0.81 -7.25 -2.61
N THR A 455 -1.73 -6.65 -1.86
CA THR A 455 -3.07 -6.33 -2.41
C THR A 455 -3.03 -5.28 -3.52
N PHE A 456 -2.13 -4.28 -3.45
CA PHE A 456 -1.96 -3.31 -4.53
C PHE A 456 -1.46 -3.98 -5.81
N GLU A 457 -0.48 -4.87 -5.71
CA GLU A 457 0.04 -5.64 -6.84
C GLU A 457 -1.04 -6.56 -7.42
N SER A 458 -1.79 -7.25 -6.56
CA SER A 458 -2.89 -8.12 -6.99
C SER A 458 -3.97 -7.35 -7.74
N THR A 459 -4.35 -6.17 -7.25
CA THR A 459 -5.28 -5.27 -7.95
C THR A 459 -4.68 -4.75 -9.26
N ALA A 460 -3.38 -4.42 -9.31
CA ALA A 460 -2.73 -4.00 -10.55
C ALA A 460 -2.80 -5.10 -11.62
N HIS A 461 -2.51 -6.35 -11.26
CA HIS A 461 -2.63 -7.49 -12.17
C HIS A 461 -4.08 -7.76 -12.61
N TYR A 462 -5.06 -7.56 -11.73
CA TYR A 462 -6.48 -7.60 -12.10
C TYR A 462 -6.79 -6.56 -13.19
N ILE A 463 -6.37 -5.31 -12.99
CA ILE A 463 -6.60 -4.22 -13.94
C ILE A 463 -5.87 -4.50 -15.27
N ILE A 464 -4.65 -5.02 -15.24
CA ILE A 464 -3.92 -5.46 -16.45
C ILE A 464 -4.76 -6.45 -17.27
N LYS A 465 -5.37 -7.46 -16.63
CA LYS A 465 -6.23 -8.42 -17.33
C LYS A 465 -7.47 -7.77 -17.92
N CYS A 466 -8.07 -6.80 -17.23
CA CYS A 466 -9.19 -6.02 -17.76
C CYS A 466 -8.78 -5.20 -18.98
N VAL A 467 -7.62 -4.51 -18.93
CA VAL A 467 -7.09 -3.72 -20.04
C VAL A 467 -6.74 -4.61 -21.25
N GLN A 468 -6.07 -5.73 -21.02
CA GLN A 468 -5.77 -6.70 -22.08
C GLN A 468 -7.05 -7.26 -22.73
N LYS A 469 -8.12 -7.47 -21.96
CA LYS A 469 -9.44 -7.82 -22.50
C LYS A 469 -10.00 -6.71 -23.38
N LEU A 470 -9.98 -5.45 -22.91
CA LEU A 470 -10.42 -4.30 -23.69
C LEU A 470 -9.65 -4.17 -25.03
N GLN A 471 -8.36 -4.47 -25.03
CA GLN A 471 -7.52 -4.44 -26.24
C GLN A 471 -7.78 -5.60 -27.18
N ARG A 472 -7.68 -6.84 -26.68
CA ARG A 472 -7.79 -8.07 -27.49
C ARG A 472 -9.15 -8.18 -28.16
N GLU A 473 -10.20 -7.81 -27.42
CA GLU A 473 -11.58 -7.94 -27.89
C GLU A 473 -12.13 -6.65 -28.51
N TYR A 474 -11.27 -5.62 -28.68
CA TYR A 474 -11.66 -4.33 -29.26
C TYR A 474 -12.90 -3.73 -28.60
N LEU A 475 -12.94 -3.80 -27.27
CA LEU A 475 -14.07 -3.27 -26.50
C LEU A 475 -13.88 -1.77 -26.28
N LYS A 476 -14.97 -1.03 -26.51
CA LYS A 476 -15.09 0.40 -26.20
C LYS A 476 -15.16 0.63 -24.70
N SER A 477 -15.97 -0.15 -24.00
CA SER A 477 -16.16 0.03 -22.57
C SER A 477 -16.47 -1.26 -21.83
N MET A 478 -16.06 -1.31 -20.57
CA MET A 478 -16.39 -2.32 -19.57
C MET A 478 -16.99 -1.63 -18.34
N VAL A 479 -18.20 -2.03 -17.93
CA VAL A 479 -18.93 -1.47 -16.77
C VAL A 479 -19.45 -2.61 -15.91
N CYS A 480 -19.33 -2.51 -14.58
CA CYS A 480 -19.87 -3.54 -13.70
C CYS A 480 -21.41 -3.55 -13.74
N LYS A 481 -22.01 -4.75 -13.84
CA LYS A 481 -23.46 -4.92 -13.77
C LYS A 481 -23.99 -4.48 -12.40
N PRO A 482 -25.13 -3.77 -12.32
CA PRO A 482 -25.72 -3.36 -11.04
C PRO A 482 -25.99 -4.55 -10.10
N GLN A 483 -26.39 -5.70 -10.65
CA GLN A 483 -26.63 -6.91 -9.85
C GLN A 483 -25.34 -7.50 -9.26
N ALA A 484 -24.22 -7.47 -10.00
CA ALA A 484 -22.94 -7.94 -9.52
C ALA A 484 -22.45 -7.08 -8.35
N LEU A 485 -22.58 -5.75 -8.44
CA LEU A 485 -22.26 -4.83 -7.35
C LEU A 485 -23.13 -5.11 -6.11
N ARG A 486 -24.45 -5.26 -6.27
CA ARG A 486 -25.34 -5.60 -5.14
C ARG A 486 -24.98 -6.92 -4.47
N ASN A 487 -24.63 -7.95 -5.25
CA ASN A 487 -24.19 -9.24 -4.73
C ASN A 487 -22.87 -9.11 -3.96
N TRP A 488 -21.93 -8.30 -4.47
CA TRP A 488 -20.69 -7.99 -3.78
C TRP A 488 -20.92 -7.28 -2.44
N ILE A 489 -21.76 -6.23 -2.41
CA ILE A 489 -22.13 -5.52 -1.18
C ILE A 489 -22.72 -6.49 -0.15
N LYS A 490 -23.68 -7.33 -0.56
CA LYS A 490 -24.27 -8.36 0.30
C LYS A 490 -23.23 -9.32 0.85
N HIS A 491 -22.23 -9.72 0.04
CA HIS A 491 -21.14 -10.56 0.49
C HIS A 491 -20.28 -9.87 1.54
N VAL A 492 -19.88 -8.62 1.29
CA VAL A 492 -19.09 -7.79 2.22
C VAL A 492 -19.81 -7.68 3.55
N ASP A 493 -21.08 -7.25 3.55
CA ASP A 493 -21.81 -6.95 4.77
C ASP A 493 -22.04 -8.23 5.61
N ARG A 494 -22.32 -9.35 4.95
CA ARG A 494 -22.42 -10.67 5.59
C ARG A 494 -21.10 -11.15 6.19
N HIS A 495 -19.96 -10.81 5.59
CA HIS A 495 -18.66 -11.13 6.17
C HIS A 495 -18.40 -10.23 7.37
N MET A 496 -18.54 -8.91 7.20
CA MET A 496 -18.26 -7.92 8.24
C MET A 496 -19.08 -8.13 9.49
N SER A 497 -20.33 -8.57 9.38
CA SER A 497 -21.20 -8.86 10.53
C SER A 497 -20.62 -9.90 11.50
N LYS A 498 -19.75 -10.80 11.02
CA LYS A 498 -19.08 -11.85 11.81
C LYS A 498 -17.73 -11.42 12.39
N THR A 499 -17.29 -10.20 12.10
CA THR A 499 -15.96 -9.70 12.49
C THR A 499 -16.09 -8.56 13.48
N VAL A 500 -15.01 -8.22 14.17
CA VAL A 500 -14.92 -7.06 15.09
C VAL A 500 -15.32 -5.74 14.43
N MET A 501 -15.36 -5.66 13.09
CA MET A 501 -15.86 -4.48 12.38
C MET A 501 -17.34 -4.20 12.59
N SER A 502 -18.14 -5.13 13.09
CA SER A 502 -19.53 -4.83 13.48
C SER A 502 -19.69 -4.39 14.94
N ASP A 503 -18.61 -4.19 15.72
CA ASP A 503 -18.68 -3.57 17.05
C ASP A 503 -18.93 -2.06 16.96
N SER A 504 -19.54 -1.45 17.97
CA SER A 504 -19.70 0.01 17.99
C SER A 504 -18.36 0.71 18.30
N CYS A 505 -17.77 1.37 17.30
CA CYS A 505 -16.54 2.12 17.48
C CYS A 505 -16.42 3.26 16.46
N VAL A 506 -15.99 4.44 16.92
CA VAL A 506 -15.74 5.60 16.04
C VAL A 506 -14.42 5.41 15.30
N THR A 507 -14.50 5.08 14.03
CA THR A 507 -13.34 4.85 13.16
C THR A 507 -13.58 5.39 11.76
N TRP A 508 -12.52 5.84 11.11
CA TRP A 508 -12.58 6.25 9.71
C TRP A 508 -12.96 5.10 8.78
N PHE A 509 -12.79 3.84 9.22
CA PHE A 509 -13.28 2.66 8.50
C PHE A 509 -14.80 2.68 8.24
N LYS A 510 -15.53 3.44 9.08
CA LYS A 510 -17.00 3.60 9.11
C LYS A 510 -17.42 5.06 8.95
N ARG A 511 -16.59 5.87 8.29
CA ARG A 511 -16.81 7.33 8.12
C ARG A 511 -17.03 8.06 9.45
N ASN A 512 -16.32 7.64 10.51
CA ASN A 512 -16.41 8.17 11.87
C ASN A 512 -17.80 8.05 12.52
N LYS A 513 -18.63 7.10 12.07
CA LYS A 513 -19.89 6.72 12.72
C LYS A 513 -19.68 5.46 13.56
N PRO A 514 -20.13 5.40 14.84
CA PRO A 514 -19.95 4.23 15.70
C PRO A 514 -20.43 2.92 15.06
N ASP A 515 -21.62 2.97 14.46
CA ASP A 515 -22.29 1.82 13.83
C ASP A 515 -22.40 1.98 12.30
N GLY A 516 -21.52 2.78 11.71
CA GLY A 516 -21.49 2.97 10.25
C GLY A 516 -21.08 1.70 9.51
N ARG A 517 -21.49 1.59 8.23
CA ARG A 517 -21.05 0.52 7.34
C ARG A 517 -19.53 0.55 7.19
N THR A 518 -18.89 -0.62 7.19
CA THR A 518 -17.44 -0.72 6.97
C THR A 518 -17.13 -0.59 5.47
N ILE A 519 -16.48 0.52 5.09
CA ILE A 519 -16.24 0.86 3.67
C ILE A 519 -14.79 0.65 3.23
N THR A 520 -13.88 0.31 4.14
CA THR A 520 -12.43 0.27 3.85
C THR A 520 -11.89 -1.14 3.72
N MET A 521 -12.36 -2.05 4.57
CA MET A 521 -11.80 -3.39 4.73
C MET A 521 -12.32 -4.37 3.68
N TRP A 522 -11.42 -5.19 3.14
CA TRP A 522 -11.73 -6.34 2.30
C TRP A 522 -12.41 -7.44 3.13
N PRO A 523 -13.45 -8.13 2.62
CA PRO A 523 -14.13 -9.20 3.34
C PRO A 523 -13.33 -10.52 3.36
N GLY A 524 -12.09 -10.48 3.85
CA GLY A 524 -11.17 -11.61 3.94
C GLY A 524 -9.73 -11.18 4.23
N SER A 525 -8.77 -12.10 4.08
CA SER A 525 -7.33 -11.79 4.11
C SER A 525 -6.83 -11.26 2.76
N ALA A 526 -5.60 -10.73 2.76
CA ALA A 526 -4.86 -10.38 1.55
C ALA A 526 -4.76 -11.58 0.59
N MET A 527 -4.61 -12.80 1.13
CA MET A 527 -4.56 -14.01 0.28
C MET A 527 -5.91 -14.37 -0.34
N ASN A 528 -7.01 -14.21 0.40
CA ASN A 528 -8.33 -14.35 -0.18
C ASN A 528 -8.55 -13.34 -1.31
N GLY A 529 -8.19 -12.07 -1.08
CA GLY A 529 -8.22 -11.03 -2.11
C GLY A 529 -7.35 -11.38 -3.32
N HIS A 530 -6.10 -11.79 -3.10
CA HIS A 530 -5.17 -12.21 -4.16
C HIS A 530 -5.78 -13.28 -5.08
N ILE A 531 -6.37 -14.33 -4.51
CA ILE A 531 -7.02 -15.40 -5.28
C ILE A 531 -8.21 -14.84 -6.08
N GLY A 532 -9.01 -13.95 -5.47
CA GLY A 532 -10.13 -13.27 -6.12
C GLY A 532 -9.69 -12.41 -7.31
N TRP A 533 -8.76 -11.48 -7.10
CA TRP A 533 -8.24 -10.58 -8.14
C TRP A 533 -7.45 -11.31 -9.22
N LYS A 534 -6.79 -12.44 -8.89
CA LYS A 534 -6.11 -13.28 -9.88
C LYS A 534 -7.08 -13.85 -10.92
N ASN A 535 -8.38 -13.99 -10.62
CA ASN A 535 -9.36 -14.61 -11.50
C ASN A 535 -10.57 -13.69 -11.74
N PRO A 536 -10.46 -12.67 -12.63
CA PRO A 536 -11.58 -11.79 -12.94
C PRO A 536 -12.80 -12.57 -13.46
N ARG A 537 -13.98 -12.28 -12.90
CA ARG A 537 -15.28 -12.79 -13.37
C ARG A 537 -15.81 -11.88 -14.46
N PHE A 538 -15.40 -12.13 -15.70
CA PHE A 538 -15.77 -11.28 -16.84
C PHE A 538 -17.28 -11.30 -17.15
N GLU A 539 -18.02 -12.30 -16.69
CA GLU A 539 -19.49 -12.39 -16.82
C GLU A 539 -20.24 -11.35 -15.98
N ASP A 540 -19.60 -10.76 -14.97
CA ASP A 540 -20.18 -9.77 -14.05
C ASP A 540 -20.19 -8.34 -14.63
N PHE A 541 -19.79 -8.17 -15.89
CA PHE A 541 -19.67 -6.89 -16.58
C PHE A 541 -20.53 -6.81 -17.83
N GLU A 542 -20.93 -5.60 -18.17
CA GLU A 542 -21.49 -5.20 -19.45
C GLU A 542 -20.39 -4.57 -20.31
N TYR A 543 -20.45 -4.87 -21.61
CA TYR A 543 -19.46 -4.41 -22.57
C TYR A 543 -20.13 -3.67 -23.72
N THR A 544 -19.43 -2.67 -24.25
CA THR A 544 -19.76 -2.07 -25.53
C THR A 544 -18.57 -2.32 -26.45
N SER A 545 -18.82 -2.82 -27.66
CA SER A 545 -17.78 -3.18 -28.63
C SER A 545 -17.50 -2.04 -29.60
N TRP A 546 -16.29 -1.99 -30.14
CA TRP A 546 -16.00 -1.24 -31.37
C TRP A 546 -16.30 -2.06 -32.63
N LEU A 547 -16.40 -3.38 -32.49
CA LEU A 547 -16.71 -4.32 -33.58
C LEU A 547 -18.23 -4.41 -33.79
N PRO A 548 -18.70 -4.92 -34.95
CA PRO A 548 -20.13 -5.05 -35.26
C PRO A 548 -20.93 -5.74 -34.15
N GLU A 549 -22.10 -5.20 -33.83
CA GLU A 549 -22.93 -5.69 -32.70
C GLU A 549 -23.57 -7.06 -32.97
N ASP A 550 -23.76 -7.43 -34.24
CA ASP A 550 -24.35 -8.70 -34.67
C ASP A 550 -23.33 -9.85 -34.76
N ASP A 551 -22.03 -9.58 -34.56
CA ASP A 551 -20.96 -10.59 -34.54
C ASP A 551 -20.15 -10.55 -33.24
N THR A 552 -20.62 -11.29 -32.24
CA THR A 552 -19.92 -11.43 -30.95
C THR A 552 -18.57 -12.16 -31.03
N LEU A 553 -18.23 -12.78 -32.16
CA LEU A 553 -16.98 -13.50 -32.39
C LEU A 553 -16.01 -12.74 -33.30
N ALA A 554 -16.39 -11.55 -33.77
CA ALA A 554 -15.54 -10.64 -34.54
C ALA A 554 -14.17 -10.38 -33.89
N TRP A 555 -14.06 -10.58 -32.57
CA TRP A 555 -12.80 -10.44 -31.86
C TRP A 555 -11.72 -11.48 -32.27
N LEU A 556 -12.10 -12.61 -32.88
CA LEU A 556 -11.16 -13.61 -33.40
C LEU A 556 -10.39 -13.15 -34.63
N GLY A 557 -10.88 -12.13 -35.33
CA GLY A 557 -10.24 -11.58 -36.52
C GLY A 557 -10.21 -12.57 -37.70
N ASN A 558 -9.15 -12.51 -38.50
CA ASN A 558 -9.01 -13.24 -39.77
C ASN A 558 -8.49 -14.69 -39.64
N GLY A 559 -8.44 -15.24 -38.42
CA GLY A 559 -7.94 -16.60 -38.18
C GLY A 559 -6.41 -16.76 -38.20
N CYS A 560 -5.65 -15.65 -38.29
CA CYS A 560 -4.18 -15.67 -38.20
C CYS A 560 -3.68 -14.92 -36.94
N THR A 561 -2.47 -15.24 -36.51
CA THR A 561 -1.64 -14.39 -35.63
C THR A 561 -0.81 -13.39 -36.44
N VAL A 562 -0.31 -12.33 -35.81
CA VAL A 562 0.57 -11.34 -36.45
C VAL A 562 1.84 -12.02 -37.00
N ALA A 563 2.41 -12.96 -36.24
CA ALA A 563 3.61 -13.68 -36.66
C ALA A 563 3.38 -14.55 -37.90
N GLU A 564 2.24 -15.26 -37.97
CA GLU A 564 1.86 -16.05 -39.16
C GLU A 564 1.63 -15.15 -40.37
N LEU A 565 0.93 -14.03 -40.20
CA LEU A 565 0.57 -13.15 -41.30
C LEU A 565 1.78 -12.37 -41.85
N THR A 566 2.69 -11.93 -40.98
CA THR A 566 3.83 -11.07 -41.35
C THR A 566 5.13 -11.82 -41.57
N GLY A 567 5.23 -13.07 -41.09
CA GLY A 567 6.49 -13.81 -41.03
C GLY A 567 7.47 -13.28 -39.98
N VAL A 568 7.07 -12.31 -39.15
CA VAL A 568 7.91 -11.68 -38.12
C VAL A 568 7.38 -12.03 -36.73
N GLY A 569 8.17 -12.80 -35.97
CA GLY A 569 7.83 -13.23 -34.61
C GLY A 569 8.15 -14.70 -34.38
N ASP A 570 7.75 -15.22 -33.22
CA ASP A 570 7.90 -16.63 -32.87
C ASP A 570 6.52 -17.31 -32.89
N THR A 571 6.26 -18.08 -33.95
CA THR A 571 5.05 -18.90 -34.09
C THR A 571 5.06 -20.15 -33.22
N THR A 572 6.16 -20.39 -32.50
CA THR A 572 6.41 -21.55 -31.65
C THR A 572 6.56 -21.20 -30.17
N ASN A 573 6.20 -19.98 -29.77
CA ASN A 573 6.39 -19.45 -28.41
C ASN A 573 5.68 -20.22 -27.28
N TYR A 574 4.78 -21.14 -27.64
CA TYR A 574 4.13 -22.08 -26.72
C TYR A 574 5.03 -23.27 -26.35
N MET A 575 6.17 -23.45 -27.02
CA MET A 575 7.19 -24.45 -26.70
C MET A 575 8.24 -23.84 -25.75
N ASP A 576 8.23 -24.22 -24.47
CA ASP A 576 9.26 -23.87 -23.48
C ASP A 576 10.01 -25.15 -23.05
N TYR A 577 11.32 -25.05 -22.82
CA TYR A 577 12.17 -26.14 -22.31
C TYR A 577 11.81 -26.52 -20.86
N LYS A 578 11.08 -25.67 -20.14
CA LYS A 578 10.59 -25.99 -18.79
C LYS A 578 9.62 -27.17 -18.83
N ASP A 579 10.14 -28.34 -18.47
CA ASP A 579 9.36 -29.54 -18.19
C ASP A 579 8.23 -29.20 -17.21
N VAL A 580 7.01 -29.67 -17.49
CA VAL A 580 5.82 -29.39 -16.68
C VAL A 580 6.16 -29.77 -15.24
N SER A 581 6.05 -28.83 -14.30
CA SER A 581 6.48 -29.03 -12.92
C SER A 581 5.99 -30.38 -12.38
N LYS A 582 6.92 -31.25 -11.92
CA LYS A 582 6.65 -32.64 -11.47
C LYS A 582 5.60 -32.81 -10.37
N ILE A 583 5.14 -31.73 -9.75
CA ILE A 583 4.08 -31.79 -8.75
C ILE A 583 2.75 -31.63 -9.48
N LEU A 584 2.21 -32.75 -9.96
CA LEU A 584 0.82 -32.83 -10.36
C LEU A 584 -0.07 -32.46 -9.14
N PRO A 585 -1.18 -31.74 -9.33
CA PRO A 585 -2.13 -31.52 -8.25
C PRO A 585 -2.53 -32.87 -7.66
N VAL A 586 -2.55 -32.96 -6.33
CA VAL A 586 -2.99 -34.16 -5.61
C VAL A 586 -4.35 -34.58 -6.18
N PRO A 587 -4.51 -35.82 -6.67
CA PRO A 587 -5.77 -36.27 -7.25
C PRO A 587 -6.92 -36.00 -6.28
N THR A 588 -8.07 -35.58 -6.80
CA THR A 588 -9.28 -35.30 -6.00
C THR A 588 -9.74 -36.47 -5.12
N LYS A 589 -9.28 -37.69 -5.39
CA LYS A 589 -9.51 -38.87 -4.54
C LYS A 589 -8.80 -38.79 -3.18
N ASP A 590 -7.68 -38.06 -3.10
CA ASP A 590 -6.87 -37.92 -1.88
C ASP A 590 -7.05 -36.53 -1.22
N TYR A 591 -7.80 -35.63 -1.86
CA TYR A 591 -8.17 -34.34 -1.28
C TYR A 591 -9.37 -34.51 -0.33
N VAL A 592 -9.09 -34.57 0.97
CA VAL A 592 -10.12 -34.36 2.00
C VAL A 592 -10.21 -32.85 2.24
N PRO A 593 -11.33 -32.17 1.90
CA PRO A 593 -11.48 -30.76 2.21
C PRO A 593 -11.32 -30.57 3.73
N PRO A 594 -10.54 -29.60 4.20
CA PRO A 594 -10.44 -29.34 5.63
C PRO A 594 -11.84 -29.09 6.19
N VAL A 595 -12.21 -29.83 7.23
CA VAL A 595 -13.46 -29.61 7.96
C VAL A 595 -13.34 -28.23 8.59
N LEU A 596 -14.04 -27.24 8.02
CA LEU A 596 -14.13 -25.91 8.61
C LEU A 596 -14.76 -26.08 10.00
N PRO A 597 -14.09 -25.65 11.10
CA PRO A 597 -14.72 -25.72 12.40
C PRO A 597 -16.01 -24.90 12.35
N ALA A 598 -17.10 -25.47 12.86
CA ALA A 598 -18.30 -24.69 13.12
C ALA A 598 -17.90 -23.49 13.99
N PHE A 599 -18.42 -22.30 13.67
CA PHE A 599 -18.16 -21.09 14.45
C PHE A 599 -18.34 -21.39 15.95
N GLY A 600 -17.24 -21.39 16.71
CA GLY A 600 -17.26 -21.63 18.16
C GLY A 600 -16.72 -22.97 18.67
N GLN A 601 -16.22 -23.90 17.83
CA GLN A 601 -15.47 -25.08 18.32
C GLN A 601 -13.95 -24.95 18.11
N LYS A 602 -13.17 -25.40 19.11
CA LYS A 602 -11.71 -25.46 19.05
C LYS A 602 -11.28 -26.34 17.87
N ALA A 603 -10.42 -25.81 17.01
CA ALA A 603 -9.71 -26.63 16.03
C ALA A 603 -8.73 -27.57 16.76
N PRO A 604 -8.42 -28.76 16.20
CA PRO A 604 -7.36 -29.63 16.71
C PRO A 604 -6.05 -28.84 16.74
N SER A 605 -5.43 -28.78 17.92
CA SER A 605 -4.16 -28.12 18.18
C SER A 605 -3.01 -28.95 17.62
N GLU A 606 -2.94 -29.18 16.30
CA GLU A 606 -1.93 -30.08 15.72
C GLU A 606 -1.67 -29.76 14.24
N VAL A 607 -1.40 -28.49 13.91
CA VAL A 607 -0.64 -28.13 12.70
C VAL A 607 0.22 -26.90 13.01
N ASN A 608 1.03 -27.00 14.05
CA ASN A 608 2.22 -26.17 14.23
C ASN A 608 3.31 -27.17 14.62
N GLY A 609 4.16 -27.53 13.67
CA GLY A 609 5.34 -28.34 13.92
C GLY A 609 6.31 -27.59 14.82
N ALA A 610 6.07 -27.67 16.12
CA ALA A 610 6.97 -27.34 17.22
C ALA A 610 6.45 -28.06 18.47
N GLU A 611 6.42 -29.41 18.43
CA GLU A 611 6.38 -30.16 19.68
C GLU A 611 7.76 -30.06 20.34
N THR A 612 7.80 -29.30 21.42
CA THR A 612 8.83 -29.39 22.46
C THR A 612 8.85 -30.80 23.02
N ASN A 613 9.63 -31.69 22.41
CA ASN A 613 9.95 -32.98 23.01
C ASN A 613 11.34 -32.89 23.66
N GLN A 614 11.34 -32.63 24.97
CA GLN A 614 12.52 -32.42 25.80
C GLN A 614 13.41 -33.67 25.96
N GLN A 615 13.05 -34.80 25.34
CA GLN A 615 13.85 -36.03 25.29
C GLN A 615 14.62 -36.24 23.96
N GLY A 616 14.45 -35.36 22.95
CA GLY A 616 15.23 -35.40 21.70
C GLY A 616 16.54 -34.61 21.73
N LEU A 617 16.71 -33.73 22.72
CA LEU A 617 17.87 -32.83 22.84
C LEU A 617 19.14 -33.52 23.37
N GLU A 618 19.02 -34.67 24.03
CA GLU A 618 20.19 -35.44 24.52
C GLU A 618 20.76 -36.41 23.47
N GLN A 619 20.01 -36.73 22.40
CA GLN A 619 20.50 -37.62 21.33
C GLN A 619 21.12 -36.87 20.13
N GLN A 620 20.82 -35.57 19.94
CA GLN A 620 21.51 -34.77 18.92
C GLN A 620 22.85 -34.16 19.40
N HIS A 621 23.14 -34.23 20.71
CA HIS A 621 24.43 -33.83 21.27
C HIS A 621 25.50 -34.94 21.25
N ALA A 622 25.18 -36.15 20.80
CA ALA A 622 26.12 -37.28 20.72
C ALA A 622 26.59 -37.61 19.29
N ALA A 623 26.26 -36.80 18.28
CA ALA A 623 26.62 -37.05 16.88
C ALA A 623 27.65 -36.05 16.30
N LEU A 624 28.38 -35.32 17.15
CA LEU A 624 29.48 -34.44 16.76
C LEU A 624 30.87 -34.92 17.22
N GLU A 625 30.97 -36.16 17.71
CA GLU A 625 32.26 -36.85 17.90
C GLU A 625 32.37 -38.02 16.92
N HIS A 626 32.70 -37.71 15.67
CA HIS A 626 33.59 -38.53 14.84
C HIS A 626 33.99 -37.73 13.60
N VAL A 627 35.09 -37.00 13.78
CA VAL A 627 35.92 -36.50 12.69
C VAL A 627 36.63 -37.71 12.08
N ASP A 628 36.42 -37.95 10.79
CA ASP A 628 37.45 -38.55 9.95
C ASP A 628 37.33 -38.10 8.49
N GLY A 629 38.41 -37.47 8.01
CA GLY A 629 38.99 -37.75 6.69
C GLY A 629 38.27 -37.28 5.41
N ASN A 630 38.81 -36.19 4.86
CA ASN A 630 39.13 -35.99 3.43
C ASN A 630 38.15 -35.28 2.46
N THR A 631 38.69 -34.16 1.96
CA THR A 631 38.63 -33.60 0.59
C THR A 631 37.37 -32.89 0.10
N ILE A 632 37.41 -31.55 0.16
CA ILE A 632 36.83 -30.65 -0.85
C ILE A 632 38.00 -29.91 -1.53
N PRO A 633 38.19 -29.96 -2.86
CA PRO A 633 39.19 -29.14 -3.52
C PRO A 633 38.75 -27.68 -3.61
N SER A 634 39.58 -26.80 -3.07
CA SER A 634 39.60 -25.37 -3.35
C SER A 634 40.18 -25.10 -4.75
N THR A 635 39.72 -24.05 -5.42
CA THR A 635 40.51 -23.00 -6.12
C THR A 635 39.49 -22.08 -6.80
N ALA A 636 39.56 -20.74 -6.75
CA ALA A 636 40.70 -19.86 -6.57
C ALA A 636 40.34 -18.60 -5.77
N LEU A 637 41.23 -18.27 -4.84
CA LEU A 637 41.43 -16.95 -4.23
C LEU A 637 42.07 -16.01 -5.26
N ASP A 638 41.90 -14.70 -5.07
CA ASP A 638 43.07 -13.82 -5.11
C ASP A 638 43.13 -13.00 -3.82
N ALA A 639 44.31 -13.01 -3.21
CA ALA A 639 44.63 -12.59 -1.85
C ALA A 639 45.65 -11.43 -1.84
N LYS A 640 45.52 -10.46 -2.77
CA LYS A 640 46.45 -9.33 -2.92
C LYS A 640 45.82 -7.95 -3.14
N ALA A 641 44.80 -7.57 -2.37
CA ALA A 641 44.36 -6.17 -2.29
C ALA A 641 44.98 -5.46 -1.04
N PRO A 642 45.75 -4.36 -1.19
CA PRO A 642 46.45 -3.72 -0.06
C PRO A 642 45.54 -2.96 0.93
N ALA A 643 46.06 -2.81 2.15
CA ALA A 643 45.49 -2.04 3.25
C ALA A 643 45.42 -0.53 2.94
N GLY A 644 44.23 -0.08 2.54
CA GLY A 644 43.89 1.31 2.23
C GLY A 644 42.59 1.75 2.92
N THR A 645 42.60 1.71 4.24
CA THR A 645 41.59 2.35 5.09
C THR A 645 41.56 3.86 4.81
N LYS A 646 40.47 4.38 4.24
CA LYS A 646 39.97 5.75 4.50
C LYS A 646 38.44 5.77 4.29
N LEU A 647 37.72 6.09 5.37
CA LEU A 647 36.33 6.53 5.32
C LEU A 647 36.19 7.73 4.37
N ALA A 648 35.16 7.70 3.52
CA ALA A 648 34.42 8.89 3.12
C ALA A 648 33.00 8.48 2.74
N ALA A 649 32.03 9.23 3.23
CA ALA A 649 30.62 9.08 2.91
C ALA A 649 30.34 9.22 1.41
N SER A 650 29.16 8.72 1.01
CA SER A 650 28.41 8.98 -0.23
C SER A 650 28.44 7.90 -1.32
N HIS A 651 27.22 7.58 -1.79
CA HIS A 651 26.86 6.86 -3.03
C HIS A 651 27.27 5.39 -3.17
N GLU A 652 26.65 4.48 -2.41
CA GLU A 652 26.52 3.07 -2.84
C GLU A 652 25.20 2.49 -2.33
N ILE A 653 24.15 2.64 -3.15
CA ILE A 653 22.95 1.80 -3.05
C ILE A 653 23.39 0.43 -3.61
N ALA A 654 23.54 -0.57 -2.74
CA ALA A 654 23.71 -1.95 -3.20
C ALA A 654 22.49 -2.34 -4.08
N PRO A 655 22.69 -2.98 -5.24
CA PRO A 655 21.61 -3.26 -6.17
C PRO A 655 20.50 -4.11 -5.51
N LEU A 656 19.26 -3.66 -5.66
CA LEU A 656 18.07 -4.37 -5.20
C LEU A 656 17.89 -5.68 -6.01
N GLY A 657 18.23 -6.81 -5.40
CA GLY A 657 17.95 -8.17 -5.91
C GLY A 657 18.83 -8.61 -7.09
N PRO A 658 18.74 -9.91 -7.49
CA PRO A 658 19.56 -10.44 -8.58
C PRO A 658 19.30 -9.67 -9.88
N LYS A 659 20.38 -9.39 -10.62
CA LYS A 659 20.31 -8.78 -11.96
C LYS A 659 19.39 -9.64 -12.83
N VAL A 660 18.30 -9.06 -13.32
CA VAL A 660 17.57 -9.64 -14.45
C VAL A 660 18.48 -9.47 -15.66
N ASP A 661 18.93 -10.58 -16.24
CA ASP A 661 19.74 -10.58 -17.45
C ASP A 661 18.88 -10.06 -18.62
N PRO A 662 19.15 -8.85 -19.19
CA PRO A 662 18.39 -8.32 -20.32
C PRO A 662 18.98 -8.82 -21.65
N GLY A 663 19.25 -10.12 -21.73
CA GLY A 663 20.23 -10.68 -22.65
C GLY A 663 19.73 -11.69 -23.68
N THR A 664 18.50 -11.61 -24.21
CA THR A 664 18.20 -12.23 -25.51
C THR A 664 18.49 -11.24 -26.63
N LYS A 665 19.61 -11.47 -27.32
CA LYS A 665 20.09 -10.69 -28.47
C LYS A 665 18.97 -10.46 -29.49
N ARG A 666 18.56 -9.20 -29.67
CA ARG A 666 17.82 -8.77 -30.86
C ARG A 666 18.77 -8.83 -32.05
N PHE A 667 18.45 -9.65 -33.05
CA PHE A 667 19.09 -9.54 -34.36
C PHE A 667 18.68 -8.20 -35.01
N PRO A 668 19.61 -7.44 -35.62
CA PRO A 668 19.26 -6.24 -36.35
C PRO A 668 18.52 -6.60 -37.65
N PRO A 669 17.59 -5.76 -38.13
CA PRO A 669 16.91 -6.00 -39.41
C PRO A 669 17.93 -5.86 -40.57
N PRO A 670 17.81 -6.66 -41.64
CA PRO A 670 18.65 -6.51 -42.82
C PRO A 670 18.34 -5.17 -43.52
N ARG A 671 19.40 -4.46 -43.92
CA ARG A 671 19.31 -3.26 -44.77
C ARG A 671 18.87 -3.67 -46.19
N PRO A 672 18.07 -2.86 -46.89
CA PRO A 672 17.78 -3.09 -48.30
C PRO A 672 19.04 -2.79 -49.12
N GLU A 673 19.44 -3.73 -49.97
CA GLU A 673 20.53 -3.53 -50.93
C GLU A 673 20.14 -2.45 -51.95
N SER A 674 21.02 -1.47 -52.08
CA SER A 674 21.01 -0.45 -53.12
C SER A 674 21.30 -1.08 -54.48
N GLY A 675 20.34 -1.03 -55.39
CA GLY A 675 20.58 -1.25 -56.81
C GLY A 675 21.55 -0.22 -57.35
N THR A 676 22.63 -0.69 -57.97
CA THR A 676 23.48 0.13 -58.85
C THR A 676 23.30 -0.37 -60.27
N GLU A 677 22.72 0.50 -61.10
CA GLU A 677 22.85 0.46 -62.56
C GLU A 677 24.33 0.59 -62.95
N THR A 678 24.77 -0.11 -64.00
CA THR A 678 25.17 0.51 -65.29
C THR A 678 25.80 -0.48 -66.28
N SER A 679 25.33 -0.38 -67.55
CA SER A 679 26.02 -0.56 -68.86
C SER A 679 26.62 -1.93 -69.24
N SER A 680 26.60 -2.43 -70.48
CA SER A 680 26.16 -1.97 -71.83
C SER A 680 26.47 -3.08 -72.86
N GLU A 681 25.84 -3.03 -74.06
CA GLU A 681 26.18 -3.73 -75.33
C GLU A 681 25.95 -5.27 -75.33
N GLU A 682 25.26 -5.92 -76.28
CA GLU A 682 24.91 -5.74 -77.70
C GLU A 682 23.42 -6.03 -78.01
#